data_AF-A0A9W9Y8T7-F1
#
_entry.id   AF-A0A9W9Y8T7-F1
#
_cell.length_a   1.000
_cell.length_b   1.000
_cell.length_c   1.000
_cell.angle_alpha   90.00
_cell.angle_beta   90.00
_cell.angle_gamma   90.00
#
_symmetry.space_group_name_H-M   'P 1'
#
loop_
_entity.id
_entity.type
_entity.pdbx_description
1 polymer ?
#
loop_
_entity_poly.entity_id
_entity_poly.type
_entity_poly.pdbx_seq_one_letter_code
_entity_poly.pdbx_strand_id
1 'polypeptide(L)'
;MAGDWETVVHAMITESAMAFSKRLQLPSVDALAQLVQLETQGLLNLTLGAFEVSVFHFPLKKATLDNNTISMIFNASGIAEASYGESTLTTALKHEGINCSLHEFAILYNKSAEQVKTMDRTTLNQIDHMCEISIKAILNLTLPDASRKVVGSLNQPPPCLVLIKIKGKAISSFQSDPVAITEDMTVLAILTKVTNLKWRKVRWAVSASLSDWEYLDAFTLTQLAAGSGYDVGRLRNDSVSESVKLIFALRENGTIDNKIEAYRAFIGGVLREAFNLSFGEVATLNEITEASLQNASSATLFKSFFNATVIYFKLNLSEIISAVQVTEEQLHYLPRPEWNTTISAIVRAVVKMEATKLQMSTDNLFQLLGFKPDELSILQLKELIRTRIHDVKQSKMKFDTDPISLYLANNSVSEANYLNSSVLTLLLSASVFNADDLKLVYDLNPAQLFILGGMKSSDTPRLCGLDTTATKDRVAYNITAELVGIRQSRAVCKSTRFYVEARHKNMSYLQTAFSAVASSSISFVNLVEMVTNLSWRHNVWAFGLKMEDWPVLYVLNQDTFKEVTGLTSDEVLSETLLQIFKRSVQLQSENKANLRVKINQNRGPTLNILYDLFSTNEDELIQFGGITKAQYDVLLPIEVYSQVLRYLVAKFNVSLNSVEASLNLQPGTLDKLSPTGWQEIVPLVKAEIIRSARQQLDVTLSNFAMLLQETSESLQSLTLAQIESKWDGVFSRLLKGKSVMENKSVLQIITDIGITSASLQDVTVLKFIQERINLTKSDLLLLYNFSSIGIEVAGPYTFKELPGYCDISKDDLFNKQPHKLVVSLLGHNGDMTCRKIALVVAAATTTVDQLAAKFNFEPANNVSMLMMFEDLLQLPWRKIAWAVNASLSDWPVLGAMTLTDIANLTSETTDNIKLQKSFRQITRAVLDLPRNSYTSLLNDYRSELVSKAASLFYVNSSKVCDGCDIVDILWNSLKRLNLKIDFDPHLLPNELNVSPDEFNLTLPSQWPMLVPPIVTEAYSRAAKALGMDPDRLSTLLEEPTEVIQNKSLKDFHAVLEQSIQPFIDAKTALTSSSLIVLATAKRTNLSALQNESIFDVIDSLISVPVQNITFIFNWMAQQQAKLKNYTVDDMAYYRGGGLRGLGNESLLALVNFILRETLLPRTVSPPTLPPCKRGSSRLSNDAKCTGNPVFYFNFFKQNTI
;
A
#
# COMPACT_ATOMS: atom_id res chain seq x y z
N MET A 1 -89.67 -81.40 65.45
CA MET A 1 -88.75 -80.56 64.65
C MET A 1 -89.56 -79.39 64.11
N ALA A 2 -89.66 -78.33 64.91
CA ALA A 2 -90.23 -77.04 64.53
C ALA A 2 -89.05 -76.07 64.53
N GLY A 3 -88.57 -75.71 63.34
CA GLY A 3 -87.61 -74.62 63.18
C GLY A 3 -88.36 -73.30 63.31
N ASP A 4 -87.81 -72.43 64.15
CA ASP A 4 -88.46 -71.24 64.70
C ASP A 4 -88.81 -70.20 63.62
N TRP A 5 -90.10 -69.99 63.40
CA TRP A 5 -90.62 -69.11 62.35
C TRP A 5 -90.11 -67.67 62.50
N GLU A 6 -89.82 -67.23 63.73
CA GLU A 6 -89.32 -65.89 64.01
C GLU A 6 -87.87 -65.67 63.53
N THR A 7 -87.03 -66.72 63.61
CA THR A 7 -85.67 -66.72 63.06
C THR A 7 -85.71 -66.66 61.53
N VAL A 8 -86.68 -67.36 60.92
CA VAL A 8 -86.91 -67.32 59.46
C VAL A 8 -87.39 -65.93 59.04
N VAL A 9 -88.31 -65.30 59.77
CA VAL A 9 -88.79 -63.94 59.48
C VAL A 9 -87.67 -62.89 59.62
N HIS A 10 -86.84 -62.95 60.68
CA HIS A 10 -85.69 -62.03 60.81
C HIS A 10 -84.64 -62.23 59.73
N ALA A 11 -84.35 -63.49 59.35
CA ALA A 11 -83.46 -63.79 58.23
C ALA A 11 -84.06 -63.28 56.90
N MET A 12 -85.36 -63.49 56.68
CA MET A 12 -86.08 -62.97 55.52
C MET A 12 -86.07 -61.45 55.47
N ILE A 13 -86.23 -60.74 56.60
CA ILE A 13 -86.18 -59.28 56.66
C ILE A 13 -84.75 -58.76 56.50
N THR A 14 -83.75 -59.44 57.06
CA THR A 14 -82.33 -59.06 56.89
C THR A 14 -81.88 -59.25 55.44
N GLU A 15 -82.21 -60.38 54.83
CA GLU A 15 -81.97 -60.62 53.40
C GLU A 15 -82.81 -59.69 52.53
N SER A 16 -84.07 -59.44 52.89
CA SER A 16 -84.95 -58.50 52.17
C SER A 16 -84.45 -57.07 52.30
N ALA A 17 -83.93 -56.64 53.45
CA ALA A 17 -83.34 -55.32 53.65
C ALA A 17 -82.06 -55.16 52.83
N MET A 18 -81.21 -56.19 52.76
CA MET A 18 -80.07 -56.21 51.84
C MET A 18 -80.51 -56.22 50.37
N ALA A 19 -81.55 -56.99 50.03
CA ALA A 19 -82.07 -57.09 48.68
C ALA A 19 -82.76 -55.79 48.24
N PHE A 20 -83.51 -55.13 49.13
CA PHE A 20 -84.15 -53.85 48.91
C PHE A 20 -83.14 -52.71 48.88
N SER A 21 -82.13 -52.73 49.75
CA SER A 21 -80.98 -51.82 49.67
C SER A 21 -80.28 -51.96 48.30
N LYS A 22 -80.02 -53.19 47.83
CA LYS A 22 -79.51 -53.45 46.46
C LYS A 22 -80.47 -53.01 45.36
N ARG A 23 -81.78 -53.26 45.53
CA ARG A 23 -82.84 -52.97 44.55
C ARG A 23 -83.05 -51.46 44.38
N LEU A 24 -83.07 -50.72 45.49
CA LEU A 24 -83.06 -49.25 45.53
C LEU A 24 -81.67 -48.64 45.28
N GLN A 25 -80.64 -49.50 45.17
CA GLN A 25 -79.23 -49.15 44.99
C GLN A 25 -78.71 -48.18 46.06
N LEU A 26 -79.11 -48.42 47.31
CA LEU A 26 -78.63 -47.70 48.48
C LEU A 26 -77.23 -48.23 48.88
N PRO A 27 -76.39 -47.40 49.52
CA PRO A 27 -75.01 -47.77 49.86
C PRO A 27 -74.92 -48.77 51.02
N SER A 28 -75.93 -48.83 51.89
CA SER A 28 -75.98 -49.75 53.04
C SER A 28 -77.41 -50.04 53.47
N VAL A 29 -77.57 -50.98 54.41
CA VAL A 29 -78.85 -51.19 55.09
C VAL A 29 -79.17 -50.02 56.03
N ASP A 30 -78.16 -49.35 56.61
CA ASP A 30 -78.36 -48.13 57.41
C ASP A 30 -79.01 -47.01 56.58
N ALA A 31 -78.62 -46.86 55.31
CA ALA A 31 -79.25 -45.89 54.42
C ALA A 31 -80.72 -46.23 54.12
N LEU A 32 -81.06 -47.53 54.06
CA LEU A 32 -82.45 -47.97 53.93
C LEU A 32 -83.24 -47.69 55.22
N ALA A 33 -82.61 -47.85 56.39
CA ALA A 33 -83.22 -47.53 57.67
C ALA A 33 -83.45 -46.02 57.84
N GLN A 34 -82.46 -45.20 57.48
CA GLN A 34 -82.59 -43.74 57.45
C GLN A 34 -83.69 -43.28 56.49
N LEU A 35 -83.85 -43.96 55.34
CA LEU A 35 -84.89 -43.63 54.35
C LEU A 35 -86.31 -43.81 54.93
N VAL A 36 -86.52 -44.83 55.77
CA VAL A 36 -87.80 -45.04 56.50
C VAL A 36 -87.82 -44.35 57.87
N GLN A 37 -86.84 -43.50 58.17
CA GLN A 37 -86.71 -42.77 59.44
C GLN A 37 -86.61 -43.67 60.68
N LEU A 38 -85.95 -44.82 60.56
CA LEU A 38 -85.64 -45.74 61.65
C LEU A 38 -84.13 -45.91 61.83
N GLU A 39 -83.71 -46.34 63.02
CA GLU A 39 -82.37 -46.88 63.21
C GLU A 39 -82.25 -48.26 62.54
N THR A 40 -81.05 -48.65 62.12
CA THR A 40 -80.80 -49.91 61.39
C THR A 40 -81.33 -51.14 62.11
N GLN A 41 -81.14 -51.20 63.42
CA GLN A 41 -81.70 -52.28 64.25
C GLN A 41 -83.22 -52.24 64.32
N GLY A 42 -83.81 -51.03 64.32
CA GLY A 42 -85.27 -50.85 64.26
C GLY A 42 -85.88 -51.33 62.95
N LEU A 43 -85.19 -51.17 61.82
CA LEU A 43 -85.63 -51.69 60.52
C LEU A 43 -85.59 -53.23 60.47
N LEU A 44 -84.53 -53.83 61.01
CA LEU A 44 -84.30 -55.29 60.94
C LEU A 44 -85.25 -56.11 61.84
N ASN A 45 -85.85 -55.48 62.85
CA ASN A 45 -86.78 -56.10 63.80
C ASN A 45 -88.27 -55.88 63.45
N LEU A 46 -88.58 -55.35 62.25
CA LEU A 46 -89.97 -55.18 61.82
C LEU A 46 -90.65 -56.53 61.61
N THR A 47 -91.99 -56.54 61.53
CA THR A 47 -92.71 -57.71 60.99
C THR A 47 -92.68 -57.66 59.46
N LEU A 48 -92.83 -58.81 58.79
CA LEU A 48 -92.76 -58.87 57.32
C LEU A 48 -93.70 -57.85 56.64
N GLY A 49 -94.96 -57.75 57.11
CA GLY A 49 -95.94 -56.79 56.58
C GLY A 49 -95.63 -55.32 56.90
N ALA A 50 -95.05 -55.02 58.07
CA ALA A 50 -94.61 -53.67 58.40
C ALA A 50 -93.39 -53.24 57.56
N PHE A 51 -92.44 -54.15 57.37
CA PHE A 51 -91.30 -53.96 56.48
C PHE A 51 -91.75 -53.73 55.03
N GLU A 52 -92.74 -54.49 54.55
CA GLU A 52 -93.33 -54.29 53.22
C GLU A 52 -93.95 -52.90 53.07
N VAL A 53 -94.79 -52.46 54.01
CA VAL A 53 -95.43 -51.12 53.95
C VAL A 53 -94.40 -50.00 53.99
N SER A 54 -93.36 -50.12 54.82
CA SER A 54 -92.33 -49.09 54.97
C SER A 54 -91.39 -48.99 53.76
N VAL A 55 -91.09 -50.08 53.06
CA VAL A 55 -90.04 -50.07 52.02
C VAL A 55 -90.62 -50.08 50.59
N PHE A 56 -91.81 -50.64 50.35
CA PHE A 56 -92.38 -50.78 49.00
C PHE A 56 -92.91 -49.47 48.40
N HIS A 57 -93.18 -48.45 49.22
CA HIS A 57 -93.66 -47.17 48.71
C HIS A 57 -92.56 -46.35 48.00
N PHE A 58 -91.29 -46.73 48.16
CA PHE A 58 -90.19 -46.03 47.50
C PHE A 58 -90.00 -46.50 46.06
N PRO A 59 -90.03 -45.58 45.08
CA PRO A 59 -89.77 -45.93 43.70
C PRO A 59 -88.31 -46.37 43.52
N LEU A 60 -88.08 -47.32 42.61
CA LEU A 60 -86.74 -47.67 42.16
C LEU A 60 -86.01 -46.42 41.66
N LYS A 61 -84.72 -46.23 42.01
CA LYS A 61 -83.87 -45.13 41.48
C LYS A 61 -83.97 -44.92 39.97
N LYS A 62 -84.23 -45.98 39.22
CA LYS A 62 -84.34 -45.97 37.76
C LYS A 62 -85.73 -45.55 37.25
N ALA A 63 -86.76 -45.65 38.08
CA ALA A 63 -88.16 -45.43 37.72
C ALA A 63 -88.71 -44.07 38.17
N THR A 64 -88.06 -43.38 39.13
CA THR A 64 -88.68 -42.20 39.75
C THR A 64 -88.85 -41.00 38.81
N LEU A 65 -88.13 -40.89 37.68
CA LEU A 65 -88.20 -39.71 36.80
C LEU A 65 -87.90 -40.06 35.33
N ASP A 66 -88.71 -40.96 34.73
CA ASP A 66 -88.54 -41.37 33.33
C ASP A 66 -88.95 -40.26 32.33
N ASN A 67 -87.99 -39.92 31.47
CA ASN A 67 -87.95 -39.12 30.22
C ASN A 67 -88.86 -37.90 29.94
N ASN A 68 -89.80 -37.50 30.78
CA ASN A 68 -90.53 -36.23 30.61
C ASN A 68 -89.81 -35.10 31.36
N THR A 69 -88.92 -34.44 30.62
CA THR A 69 -88.20 -33.17 30.80
C THR A 69 -88.52 -32.42 32.09
N ILE A 70 -87.50 -32.03 32.88
CA ILE A 70 -87.62 -31.16 34.07
C ILE A 70 -88.48 -29.91 33.80
N SER A 71 -88.45 -29.35 32.57
CA SER A 71 -89.33 -28.25 32.17
C SER A 71 -90.82 -28.57 32.24
N MET A 72 -91.26 -29.79 31.92
CA MET A 72 -92.65 -30.20 32.08
C MET A 72 -93.05 -30.21 33.56
N ILE A 73 -92.13 -30.62 34.44
CA ILE A 73 -92.36 -30.65 35.90
C ILE A 73 -92.42 -29.23 36.46
N PHE A 74 -91.52 -28.33 36.06
CA PHE A 74 -91.59 -26.93 36.48
C PHE A 74 -92.88 -26.24 35.97
N ASN A 75 -93.27 -26.48 34.71
CA ASN A 75 -94.56 -26.02 34.17
C ASN A 75 -95.75 -26.57 34.97
N ALA A 76 -95.76 -27.87 35.28
CA ALA A 76 -96.84 -28.52 36.02
C ALA A 76 -96.89 -28.07 37.50
N SER A 77 -95.74 -27.71 38.08
CA SER A 77 -95.66 -27.11 39.42
C SER A 77 -96.15 -25.65 39.49
N GLY A 78 -96.69 -25.11 38.39
CA GLY A 78 -97.25 -23.76 38.33
C GLY A 78 -96.21 -22.64 38.15
N ILE A 79 -94.96 -23.00 37.86
CA ILE A 79 -93.90 -22.03 37.60
C ILE A 79 -93.93 -21.67 36.13
N ALA A 80 -94.16 -20.40 35.83
CA ALA A 80 -94.10 -19.91 34.46
C ALA A 80 -92.68 -20.04 33.88
N GLU A 81 -92.57 -20.33 32.59
CA GLU A 81 -91.29 -20.47 31.88
C GLU A 81 -90.36 -19.25 32.08
N ALA A 82 -90.93 -18.03 32.18
CA ALA A 82 -90.20 -16.80 32.47
C ALA A 82 -89.51 -16.79 33.85
N SER A 83 -89.96 -17.62 34.79
CA SER A 83 -89.45 -17.72 36.17
C SER A 83 -88.54 -18.94 36.40
N TYR A 84 -88.26 -19.73 35.36
CA TYR A 84 -87.38 -20.90 35.46
C TYR A 84 -86.00 -20.55 35.99
N GLY A 85 -85.42 -19.45 35.50
CA GLY A 85 -84.12 -18.99 35.95
C GLY A 85 -84.05 -18.78 37.48
N GLU A 86 -85.13 -18.29 38.09
CA GLU A 86 -85.18 -18.00 39.54
C GLU A 86 -85.61 -19.20 40.38
N SER A 87 -85.96 -20.32 39.76
CA SER A 87 -86.45 -21.51 40.46
C SER A 87 -85.30 -22.45 40.85
N THR A 88 -85.42 -23.13 41.99
CA THR A 88 -84.41 -24.10 42.48
C THR A 88 -84.73 -25.51 42.03
N LEU A 89 -83.73 -26.39 41.96
CA LEU A 89 -83.92 -27.80 41.61
C LEU A 89 -84.89 -28.52 42.58
N THR A 90 -84.97 -28.08 43.84
CA THR A 90 -85.88 -28.68 44.83
C THR A 90 -87.34 -28.32 44.61
N THR A 91 -87.65 -27.24 43.90
CA THR A 91 -89.05 -26.89 43.64
C THR A 91 -89.73 -27.93 42.76
N ALA A 92 -88.98 -28.62 41.88
CA ALA A 92 -89.49 -29.75 41.11
C ALA A 92 -89.96 -30.93 42.00
N LEU A 93 -89.41 -31.10 43.21
CA LEU A 93 -89.83 -32.15 44.15
C LEU A 93 -91.19 -31.86 44.80
N LYS A 94 -91.68 -30.62 44.75
CA LYS A 94 -92.93 -30.21 45.41
C LYS A 94 -94.20 -30.56 44.61
N HIS A 95 -94.06 -31.13 43.42
CA HIS A 95 -95.19 -31.53 42.58
C HIS A 95 -95.89 -32.79 43.11
N GLU A 96 -97.23 -32.80 43.12
CA GLU A 96 -98.06 -33.87 43.71
C GLU A 96 -97.77 -35.28 43.16
N GLY A 97 -97.31 -35.38 41.91
CA GLY A 97 -96.98 -36.65 41.26
C GLY A 97 -95.64 -37.30 41.64
N ILE A 98 -94.74 -36.62 42.38
CA ILE A 98 -93.38 -37.13 42.68
C ILE A 98 -93.26 -37.66 44.12
N ASN A 99 -94.09 -37.19 45.05
CA ASN A 99 -94.26 -37.65 46.44
C ASN A 99 -92.95 -38.07 47.16
N CYS A 100 -91.87 -37.30 46.96
CA CYS A 100 -90.55 -37.53 47.55
C CYS A 100 -90.06 -36.21 48.18
N SER A 101 -89.82 -36.22 49.48
CA SER A 101 -89.23 -35.09 50.19
C SER A 101 -87.76 -34.88 49.82
N LEU A 102 -87.24 -33.69 50.09
CA LEU A 102 -85.83 -33.36 49.90
C LEU A 102 -84.90 -34.30 50.68
N HIS A 103 -85.31 -34.72 51.89
CA HIS A 103 -84.54 -35.63 52.75
C HIS A 103 -84.49 -37.04 52.17
N GLU A 104 -85.63 -37.57 51.72
CA GLU A 104 -85.71 -38.87 51.06
C GLU A 104 -84.91 -38.89 49.75
N PHE A 105 -85.00 -37.83 48.96
CA PHE A 105 -84.21 -37.67 47.74
C PHE A 105 -82.70 -37.67 48.03
N ALA A 106 -82.28 -37.00 49.10
CA ALA A 106 -80.88 -36.95 49.51
C ALA A 106 -80.32 -38.33 49.88
N ILE A 107 -81.09 -39.13 50.63
CA ILE A 107 -80.71 -40.47 51.05
C ILE A 107 -80.68 -41.41 49.84
N LEU A 108 -81.74 -41.38 49.01
CA LEU A 108 -81.80 -42.16 47.77
C LEU A 108 -80.56 -41.86 46.91
N TYR A 109 -80.28 -40.60 46.59
CA TYR A 109 -79.18 -40.23 45.69
C TYR A 109 -77.84 -39.95 46.39
N ASN A 110 -77.67 -40.42 47.62
CA ASN A 110 -76.43 -40.42 48.39
C ASN A 110 -75.75 -39.04 48.46
N LYS A 111 -76.45 -38.04 49.00
CA LYS A 111 -76.00 -36.63 49.10
C LYS A 111 -75.57 -36.29 50.54
N SER A 112 -74.52 -35.48 50.68
CA SER A 112 -74.12 -34.86 51.96
C SER A 112 -75.05 -33.70 52.38
N ALA A 113 -75.02 -33.32 53.65
CA ALA A 113 -75.80 -32.19 54.17
C ALA A 113 -75.52 -30.87 53.43
N GLU A 114 -74.27 -30.63 53.03
CA GLU A 114 -73.85 -29.47 52.25
C GLU A 114 -74.43 -29.52 50.83
N GLN A 115 -74.37 -30.68 50.16
CA GLN A 115 -74.93 -30.87 48.82
C GLN A 115 -76.45 -30.68 48.80
N VAL A 116 -77.14 -31.12 49.86
CA VAL A 116 -78.59 -30.93 50.02
C VAL A 116 -78.94 -29.47 50.20
N LYS A 117 -78.24 -28.77 51.12
CA LYS A 117 -78.41 -27.32 51.32
C LYS A 117 -78.15 -26.54 50.03
N THR A 118 -77.13 -26.93 49.25
CA THR A 118 -76.86 -26.31 47.95
C THR A 118 -77.97 -26.56 46.96
N MET A 119 -78.43 -27.81 46.83
CA MET A 119 -79.51 -28.15 45.90
C MET A 119 -80.79 -27.37 46.19
N ASP A 120 -81.10 -27.18 47.47
CA ASP A 120 -82.29 -26.45 47.91
C ASP A 120 -82.24 -24.94 47.63
N ARG A 121 -81.06 -24.35 47.76
CA ARG A 121 -80.87 -22.90 47.75
C ARG A 121 -80.39 -22.33 46.42
N THR A 122 -80.05 -23.19 45.47
CA THR A 122 -79.44 -22.80 44.21
C THR A 122 -80.48 -22.74 43.10
N THR A 123 -80.58 -21.57 42.46
CA THR A 123 -81.48 -21.37 41.32
C THR A 123 -80.89 -21.86 40.00
N LEU A 124 -81.72 -22.12 38.99
CA LEU A 124 -81.24 -22.52 37.66
C LEU A 124 -80.35 -21.45 37.01
N ASN A 125 -80.63 -20.16 37.20
CA ASN A 125 -79.77 -19.05 36.75
C ASN A 125 -78.39 -19.09 37.40
N GLN A 126 -78.33 -19.37 38.71
CA GLN A 126 -77.08 -19.51 39.44
C GLN A 126 -76.27 -20.70 38.89
N ILE A 127 -76.91 -21.81 38.54
CA ILE A 127 -76.23 -22.98 37.96
C ILE A 127 -75.70 -22.65 36.56
N ASP A 128 -76.51 -22.01 35.73
CA ASP A 128 -76.13 -21.64 34.36
C ASP A 128 -74.87 -20.77 34.33
N HIS A 129 -74.86 -19.69 35.11
CA HIS A 129 -73.77 -18.73 35.09
C HIS A 129 -72.53 -19.18 35.89
N MET A 130 -72.68 -20.02 36.92
CA MET A 130 -71.57 -20.45 37.79
C MET A 130 -70.96 -21.79 37.41
N CYS A 131 -71.78 -22.70 36.89
CA CYS A 131 -71.37 -24.04 36.54
C CYS A 131 -71.22 -24.21 35.02
N GLU A 132 -71.59 -23.19 34.23
CA GLU A 132 -71.58 -23.21 32.76
C GLU A 132 -72.48 -24.35 32.20
N ILE A 133 -73.55 -24.69 32.95
CA ILE A 133 -74.54 -25.70 32.55
C ILE A 133 -75.81 -24.97 32.14
N SER A 134 -76.04 -24.84 30.83
CA SER A 134 -77.19 -24.06 30.33
C SER A 134 -78.50 -24.50 30.95
N ILE A 135 -79.38 -23.52 31.23
CA ILE A 135 -80.73 -23.82 31.76
C ILE A 135 -81.43 -24.83 30.85
N LYS A 136 -81.31 -24.68 29.53
CA LYS A 136 -81.83 -25.66 28.55
C LYS A 136 -81.23 -27.05 28.73
N ALA A 137 -79.92 -27.16 28.97
CA ALA A 137 -79.27 -28.44 29.23
C ALA A 137 -79.73 -29.07 30.55
N ILE A 138 -79.97 -28.28 31.59
CA ILE A 138 -80.51 -28.78 32.87
C ILE A 138 -81.95 -29.23 32.69
N LEU A 139 -82.78 -28.42 32.03
CA LEU A 139 -84.18 -28.73 31.77
C LEU A 139 -84.34 -30.03 30.96
N ASN A 140 -83.40 -30.35 30.06
CA ASN A 140 -83.36 -31.57 29.26
C ASN A 140 -82.86 -32.83 30.00
N LEU A 141 -82.54 -32.73 31.29
CA LEU A 141 -82.12 -33.87 32.11
C LEU A 141 -83.23 -34.33 33.04
N THR A 142 -83.09 -35.53 33.57
CA THR A 142 -83.88 -35.98 34.72
C THR A 142 -83.40 -35.27 35.98
N LEU A 143 -84.27 -35.05 36.99
CA LEU A 143 -83.87 -34.36 38.23
C LEU A 143 -82.65 -34.99 38.94
N PRO A 144 -82.45 -36.32 38.98
CA PRO A 144 -81.30 -36.91 39.62
C PRO A 144 -80.04 -36.68 38.81
N ASP A 145 -80.11 -36.68 37.48
CA ASP A 145 -78.97 -36.37 36.63
C ASP A 145 -78.64 -34.88 36.64
N ALA A 146 -79.64 -33.99 36.69
CA ALA A 146 -79.46 -32.57 36.94
C ALA A 146 -78.80 -32.34 38.30
N SER A 147 -79.36 -32.92 39.37
CA SER A 147 -78.79 -32.84 40.73
C SER A 147 -77.37 -33.42 40.81
N ARG A 148 -77.10 -34.54 40.14
CA ARG A 148 -75.75 -35.15 40.06
C ARG A 148 -74.78 -34.25 39.29
N LYS A 149 -75.19 -33.69 38.15
CA LYS A 149 -74.37 -32.75 37.36
C LYS A 149 -74.09 -31.44 38.10
N VAL A 150 -74.98 -31.01 38.99
CA VAL A 150 -74.80 -29.74 39.70
C VAL A 150 -74.08 -29.93 41.03
N VAL A 151 -74.61 -30.79 41.92
CA VAL A 151 -74.09 -30.93 43.30
C VAL A 151 -73.40 -32.27 43.58
N GLY A 152 -73.23 -33.17 42.60
CA GLY A 152 -72.51 -34.45 42.80
C GLY A 152 -73.18 -35.40 43.78
N SER A 153 -72.45 -36.36 44.35
CA SER A 153 -72.89 -37.27 45.42
C SER A 153 -71.73 -37.53 46.38
N LEU A 154 -71.89 -38.38 47.40
CA LEU A 154 -70.76 -38.79 48.25
C LEU A 154 -69.68 -39.55 47.46
N ASN A 155 -70.06 -40.26 46.39
CA ASN A 155 -69.16 -41.10 45.60
C ASN A 155 -68.68 -40.43 44.30
N GLN A 156 -69.25 -39.29 43.94
CA GLN A 156 -68.85 -38.51 42.76
C GLN A 156 -68.67 -37.07 43.18
N PRO A 157 -67.46 -36.49 43.04
CA PRO A 157 -67.22 -35.12 43.46
C PRO A 157 -68.19 -34.19 42.73
N PRO A 158 -68.68 -33.15 43.41
CA PRO A 158 -69.59 -32.19 42.82
C PRO A 158 -68.94 -31.48 41.63
N PRO A 159 -69.57 -31.50 40.44
CA PRO A 159 -69.01 -30.80 39.28
C PRO A 159 -69.02 -29.27 39.47
N CYS A 160 -70.01 -28.74 40.21
CA CYS A 160 -70.06 -27.32 40.56
C CYS A 160 -69.70 -27.06 42.03
N LEU A 161 -68.43 -27.29 42.37
CA LEU A 161 -67.87 -27.06 43.71
C LEU A 161 -68.18 -25.66 44.26
N VAL A 162 -68.22 -24.64 43.40
CA VAL A 162 -68.34 -23.24 43.81
C VAL A 162 -69.67 -22.94 44.52
N LEU A 163 -70.79 -23.45 43.99
CA LEU A 163 -72.11 -23.24 44.62
C LEU A 163 -72.22 -23.98 45.95
N ILE A 164 -71.55 -25.14 46.09
CA ILE A 164 -71.41 -25.83 47.37
C ILE A 164 -70.65 -24.98 48.37
N LYS A 165 -69.57 -24.34 47.93
CA LYS A 165 -68.76 -23.50 48.80
C LYS A 165 -69.51 -22.26 49.32
N ILE A 166 -70.42 -21.68 48.52
CA ILE A 166 -71.15 -20.46 48.90
C ILE A 166 -72.42 -20.75 49.70
N LYS A 167 -73.20 -21.77 49.28
CA LYS A 167 -74.58 -21.99 49.76
C LYS A 167 -74.73 -23.13 50.76
N GLY A 168 -73.84 -24.14 50.69
CA GLY A 168 -73.97 -25.40 51.43
C GLY A 168 -72.99 -25.54 52.59
N LYS A 169 -71.79 -24.95 52.46
CA LYS A 169 -70.67 -25.15 53.39
C LYS A 169 -70.49 -23.96 54.36
N ALA A 170 -70.26 -24.25 55.65
CA ALA A 170 -70.09 -23.24 56.70
C ALA A 170 -68.72 -22.54 56.62
N ILE A 171 -68.63 -21.25 56.96
CA ILE A 171 -67.36 -20.48 56.91
C ILE A 171 -66.26 -21.16 57.75
N SER A 172 -66.59 -21.69 58.93
CA SER A 172 -65.69 -22.41 59.84
C SER A 172 -65.14 -23.71 59.23
N SER A 173 -65.92 -24.40 58.40
CA SER A 173 -65.48 -25.64 57.74
C SER A 173 -64.48 -25.42 56.60
N PHE A 174 -64.14 -24.16 56.29
CA PHE A 174 -63.02 -23.79 55.43
C PHE A 174 -61.72 -23.51 56.21
N GLN A 175 -61.77 -23.56 57.55
CA GLN A 175 -60.64 -23.29 58.46
C GLN A 175 -59.65 -24.47 58.60
N SER A 176 -59.87 -25.60 57.93
CA SER A 176 -58.90 -26.69 57.88
C SER A 176 -57.61 -26.34 57.10
N ASP A 177 -57.55 -25.13 56.50
CA ASP A 177 -56.33 -24.49 56.02
C ASP A 177 -56.22 -23.08 56.67
N PRO A 178 -55.54 -22.94 57.84
CA PRO A 178 -55.68 -21.80 58.74
C PRO A 178 -55.13 -20.45 58.23
N VAL A 179 -54.54 -20.38 57.03
CA VAL A 179 -53.84 -19.18 56.53
C VAL A 179 -54.76 -18.22 55.73
N ALA A 180 -56.01 -18.59 55.41
CA ALA A 180 -56.75 -17.92 54.33
C ALA A 180 -57.89 -16.95 54.70
N ILE A 181 -58.52 -17.00 55.88
CA ILE A 181 -59.71 -16.17 56.23
C ILE A 181 -59.58 -15.59 57.65
N THR A 182 -59.57 -14.25 57.77
CA THR A 182 -59.46 -13.52 59.05
C THR A 182 -60.74 -12.74 59.38
N GLU A 183 -60.90 -12.34 60.65
CA GLU A 183 -62.09 -11.61 61.14
C GLU A 183 -62.20 -10.19 60.54
N ASP A 184 -61.06 -9.61 60.16
CA ASP A 184 -60.96 -8.30 59.50
C ASP A 184 -61.27 -8.34 58.00
N MET A 185 -61.54 -9.52 57.42
CA MET A 185 -61.95 -9.61 56.02
C MET A 185 -63.39 -9.13 55.85
N THR A 186 -63.63 -8.35 54.78
CA THR A 186 -64.97 -7.95 54.37
C THR A 186 -65.76 -9.15 53.89
N VAL A 187 -67.09 -9.11 53.98
CA VAL A 187 -67.93 -10.22 53.50
C VAL A 187 -67.69 -10.50 52.01
N LEU A 188 -67.38 -9.47 51.22
CA LEU A 188 -66.96 -9.62 49.84
C LEU A 188 -65.58 -10.28 49.68
N ALA A 189 -64.60 -9.92 50.51
CA ALA A 189 -63.29 -10.58 50.51
C ALA A 189 -63.43 -12.06 50.88
N ILE A 190 -64.29 -12.41 51.83
CA ILE A 190 -64.60 -13.79 52.20
C ILE A 190 -65.25 -14.53 51.01
N LEU A 191 -66.26 -13.93 50.36
CA LEU A 191 -66.93 -14.49 49.19
C LEU A 191 -65.97 -14.83 48.03
N THR A 192 -65.07 -13.91 47.71
CA THR A 192 -64.09 -14.10 46.62
C THR A 192 -62.97 -15.08 47.00
N LYS A 193 -62.53 -15.07 48.26
CA LYS A 193 -61.51 -15.99 48.77
C LYS A 193 -62.00 -17.44 48.87
N VAL A 194 -63.21 -17.65 49.41
CA VAL A 194 -63.83 -18.98 49.56
C VAL A 194 -64.01 -19.66 48.21
N THR A 195 -64.40 -18.89 47.20
CA THR A 195 -64.66 -19.41 45.86
C THR A 195 -63.39 -19.55 45.02
N ASN A 196 -62.32 -18.82 45.36
CA ASN A 196 -61.16 -18.59 44.51
C ASN A 196 -61.56 -18.03 43.13
N LEU A 197 -62.63 -17.22 43.09
CA LEU A 197 -63.15 -16.60 41.89
C LEU A 197 -63.24 -15.09 42.05
N LYS A 198 -63.06 -14.39 40.92
CA LYS A 198 -63.29 -12.95 40.81
C LYS A 198 -64.77 -12.61 41.04
N TRP A 199 -65.04 -11.41 41.56
CA TRP A 199 -66.38 -10.89 41.85
C TRP A 199 -67.33 -11.10 40.67
N ARG A 200 -66.84 -10.93 39.44
CA ARG A 200 -67.62 -11.07 38.19
C ARG A 200 -68.27 -12.43 38.00
N LYS A 201 -67.59 -13.49 38.45
CA LYS A 201 -68.18 -14.83 38.49
C LYS A 201 -69.03 -14.97 39.76
N VAL A 202 -68.47 -14.67 40.93
CA VAL A 202 -69.14 -14.85 42.24
C VAL A 202 -70.48 -14.12 42.35
N ARG A 203 -70.65 -12.97 41.70
CA ARG A 203 -71.88 -12.19 41.75
C ARG A 203 -73.09 -12.94 41.21
N TRP A 204 -72.88 -13.89 40.30
CA TRP A 204 -73.96 -14.73 39.79
C TRP A 204 -74.43 -15.76 40.81
N ALA A 205 -73.64 -16.08 41.84
CA ALA A 205 -74.01 -17.03 42.88
C ALA A 205 -74.79 -16.40 44.04
N VAL A 206 -74.89 -15.07 44.09
CA VAL A 206 -75.52 -14.32 45.17
C VAL A 206 -76.61 -13.44 44.57
N SER A 207 -77.84 -13.57 45.07
CA SER A 207 -78.97 -12.76 44.62
C SER A 207 -78.84 -11.34 45.21
N ALA A 208 -78.01 -10.51 44.59
CA ALA A 208 -77.70 -9.14 45.02
C ALA A 208 -77.69 -8.19 43.81
N SER A 209 -78.31 -7.03 43.94
CA SER A 209 -78.24 -5.97 42.93
C SER A 209 -76.85 -5.32 42.92
N LEU A 210 -76.48 -4.58 41.85
CA LEU A 210 -75.14 -3.98 41.74
C LEU A 210 -74.82 -3.00 42.89
N SER A 211 -75.81 -2.26 43.40
CA SER A 211 -75.64 -1.33 44.51
C SER A 211 -75.45 -2.02 45.86
N ASP A 212 -75.85 -3.28 46.00
CA ASP A 212 -75.73 -4.05 47.25
C ASP A 212 -74.30 -4.48 47.54
N TRP A 213 -73.44 -4.53 46.51
CA TRP A 213 -72.05 -4.95 46.63
C TRP A 213 -71.18 -3.94 47.39
N GLU A 214 -71.58 -2.66 47.42
CA GLU A 214 -70.94 -1.63 48.25
C GLU A 214 -70.98 -2.04 49.73
N TYR A 215 -72.12 -2.56 50.19
CA TYR A 215 -72.30 -3.01 51.57
C TYR A 215 -71.51 -4.29 51.85
N LEU A 216 -71.34 -5.18 50.88
CA LEU A 216 -70.53 -6.39 51.07
C LEU A 216 -69.03 -6.08 51.19
N ASP A 217 -68.54 -5.03 50.53
CA ASP A 217 -67.14 -4.58 50.63
C ASP A 217 -66.90 -3.65 51.84
N ALA A 218 -67.95 -3.04 52.39
CA ALA A 218 -67.85 -2.13 53.53
C ALA A 218 -67.74 -2.83 54.89
N PHE A 219 -68.36 -4.00 55.06
CA PHE A 219 -68.50 -4.65 56.38
C PHE A 219 -67.59 -5.87 56.52
N THR A 220 -66.75 -5.83 57.55
CA THR A 220 -65.98 -6.99 58.03
C THR A 220 -66.86 -7.98 58.80
N LEU A 221 -66.41 -9.22 58.94
CA LEU A 221 -67.15 -10.24 59.67
C LEU A 221 -67.39 -9.84 61.13
N THR A 222 -66.39 -9.22 61.78
CA THR A 222 -66.51 -8.67 63.15
C THR A 222 -67.54 -7.55 63.23
N GLN A 223 -67.57 -6.66 62.24
CA GLN A 223 -68.53 -5.56 62.21
C GLN A 223 -69.95 -6.04 61.93
N LEU A 224 -70.12 -7.10 61.13
CA LEU A 224 -71.40 -7.75 60.90
C LEU A 224 -71.94 -8.41 62.17
N ALA A 225 -71.08 -9.09 62.94
CA ALA A 225 -71.42 -9.67 64.24
C ALA A 225 -71.97 -8.60 65.20
N ALA A 226 -71.22 -7.50 65.35
CA ALA A 226 -71.61 -6.37 66.19
C ALA A 226 -72.93 -5.72 65.76
N GLY A 227 -73.19 -5.61 64.45
CA GLY A 227 -74.42 -5.00 63.91
C GLY A 227 -75.66 -5.89 63.99
N SER A 228 -75.49 -7.22 64.01
CA SER A 228 -76.58 -8.19 64.04
C SER A 228 -76.93 -8.70 65.44
N GLY A 229 -76.10 -8.39 66.44
CA GLY A 229 -76.23 -8.96 67.80
C GLY A 229 -75.81 -10.42 67.91
N TYR A 230 -75.12 -10.96 66.89
CA TYR A 230 -74.55 -12.30 66.90
C TYR A 230 -73.08 -12.28 67.32
N ASP A 231 -72.61 -13.38 67.91
CA ASP A 231 -71.17 -13.60 68.08
C ASP A 231 -70.53 -14.07 66.75
N VAL A 232 -69.26 -13.72 66.54
CA VAL A 232 -68.45 -14.12 65.38
C VAL A 232 -68.42 -15.65 65.24
N GLY A 233 -68.40 -16.39 66.36
CA GLY A 233 -68.46 -17.85 66.36
C GLY A 233 -69.74 -18.41 65.74
N ARG A 234 -70.87 -17.72 65.93
CA ARG A 234 -72.15 -18.08 65.31
C ARG A 234 -72.12 -17.83 63.81
N LEU A 235 -71.65 -16.65 63.38
CA LEU A 235 -71.52 -16.32 61.96
C LEU A 235 -70.57 -17.27 61.21
N ARG A 236 -69.53 -17.76 61.89
CA ARG A 236 -68.60 -18.75 61.31
C ARG A 236 -69.28 -20.10 61.06
N ASN A 237 -70.29 -20.48 61.83
CA ASN A 237 -71.01 -21.74 61.64
C ASN A 237 -72.10 -21.67 60.58
N ASP A 238 -72.39 -20.48 60.06
CA ASP A 238 -73.32 -20.26 58.95
C ASP A 238 -72.61 -20.27 57.58
N SER A 239 -73.39 -20.42 56.50
CA SER A 239 -72.86 -20.33 55.15
C SER A 239 -72.62 -18.86 54.76
N VAL A 240 -71.67 -18.62 53.83
CA VAL A 240 -71.33 -17.27 53.36
C VAL A 240 -72.57 -16.51 52.85
N SER A 241 -73.53 -17.23 52.25
CA SER A 241 -74.80 -16.66 51.80
C SER A 241 -75.67 -16.07 52.92
N GLU A 242 -75.59 -16.59 54.15
CA GLU A 242 -76.36 -16.07 55.27
C GLU A 242 -75.74 -14.79 55.82
N SER A 243 -74.40 -14.67 55.82
CA SER A 243 -73.72 -13.40 56.13
C SER A 243 -74.11 -12.30 55.13
N VAL A 244 -74.28 -12.64 53.85
CA VAL A 244 -74.76 -11.71 52.83
C VAL A 244 -76.21 -11.27 53.09
N LYS A 245 -77.12 -12.22 53.32
CA LYS A 245 -78.53 -11.89 53.64
C LYS A 245 -78.64 -11.03 54.90
N LEU A 246 -77.79 -11.29 55.89
CA LEU A 246 -77.76 -10.54 57.14
C LEU A 246 -77.36 -9.08 56.92
N ILE A 247 -76.38 -8.81 56.05
CA ILE A 247 -76.04 -7.44 55.65
C ILE A 247 -77.25 -6.75 55.00
N PHE A 248 -77.96 -7.44 54.11
CA PHE A 248 -79.12 -6.87 53.42
C PHE A 248 -80.29 -6.61 54.38
N ALA A 249 -80.57 -7.51 55.32
CA ALA A 249 -81.58 -7.30 56.35
C ALA A 249 -81.24 -6.10 57.26
N LEU A 250 -79.96 -5.94 57.63
CA LEU A 250 -79.51 -4.79 58.42
C LEU A 250 -79.60 -3.47 57.65
N ARG A 251 -79.41 -3.51 56.32
CA ARG A 251 -79.61 -2.36 55.42
C ARG A 251 -81.06 -1.93 55.37
N GLU A 252 -81.99 -2.87 55.16
CA GLU A 252 -83.42 -2.58 55.09
C GLU A 252 -83.94 -1.97 56.39
N ASN A 253 -83.33 -2.31 57.52
CA ASN A 253 -83.63 -1.76 58.84
C ASN A 253 -82.87 -0.45 59.18
N GLY A 254 -82.11 0.13 58.24
CA GLY A 254 -81.36 1.39 58.42
C GLY A 254 -80.25 1.34 59.48
N THR A 255 -79.89 0.15 59.98
CA THR A 255 -79.01 -0.03 61.15
C THR A 255 -77.53 0.21 60.81
N ILE A 256 -77.21 0.31 59.52
CA ILE A 256 -75.83 0.34 59.01
C ILE A 256 -75.48 1.61 58.22
N ASP A 257 -76.38 2.59 58.14
CA ASP A 257 -76.23 3.79 57.29
C ASP A 257 -75.07 4.71 57.74
N ASN A 258 -74.90 5.02 59.03
CA ASN A 258 -73.77 5.85 59.48
C ASN A 258 -72.39 5.23 59.16
N LYS A 259 -72.31 3.90 59.06
CA LYS A 259 -71.08 3.19 58.68
C LYS A 259 -70.82 3.21 57.18
N ILE A 260 -71.86 3.27 56.35
CA ILE A 260 -71.69 3.40 54.89
C ILE A 260 -71.14 4.78 54.52
N GLU A 261 -71.49 5.83 55.27
CA GLU A 261 -70.92 7.17 55.08
C GLU A 261 -69.42 7.20 55.42
N ALA A 262 -69.03 6.61 56.55
CA ALA A 262 -67.62 6.47 56.91
C ALA A 262 -66.83 5.63 55.88
N TYR A 263 -67.45 4.58 55.35
CA TYR A 263 -66.87 3.78 54.27
C TYR A 263 -66.69 4.58 52.97
N ARG A 264 -67.70 5.35 52.55
CA ARG A 264 -67.61 6.22 51.36
C ARG A 264 -66.51 7.27 51.49
N ALA A 265 -66.35 7.87 52.67
CA ALA A 265 -65.25 8.80 52.97
C ALA A 265 -63.88 8.09 52.89
N PHE A 266 -63.76 6.89 53.46
CA PHE A 266 -62.56 6.05 53.33
C PHE A 266 -62.25 5.73 51.87
N ILE A 267 -63.24 5.29 51.10
CA ILE A 267 -63.11 5.00 49.66
C ILE A 267 -62.70 6.24 48.87
N GLY A 268 -63.25 7.40 49.18
CA GLY A 268 -62.83 8.68 48.59
C GLY A 268 -61.34 8.95 48.83
N GLY A 269 -60.83 8.68 50.03
CA GLY A 269 -59.40 8.73 50.33
C GLY A 269 -58.57 7.74 49.51
N VAL A 270 -58.99 6.48 49.45
CA VAL A 270 -58.31 5.42 48.69
C VAL A 270 -58.26 5.74 47.19
N LEU A 271 -59.35 6.25 46.61
CA LEU A 271 -59.41 6.62 45.20
C LEU A 271 -58.50 7.79 44.86
N ARG A 272 -58.40 8.79 45.74
CA ARG A 272 -57.45 9.90 45.59
C ARG A 272 -56.02 9.40 45.49
N GLU A 273 -55.63 8.46 46.34
CA GLU A 273 -54.29 7.86 46.32
C GLU A 273 -54.10 6.98 45.08
N ALA A 274 -55.05 6.10 44.77
CA ALA A 274 -54.93 5.14 43.68
C ALA A 274 -54.86 5.79 42.29
N PHE A 275 -55.70 6.80 42.04
CA PHE A 275 -55.72 7.55 40.78
C PHE A 275 -54.83 8.80 40.79
N ASN A 276 -54.26 9.15 41.94
CA ASN A 276 -53.44 10.34 42.14
C ASN A 276 -54.11 11.62 41.58
N LEU A 277 -55.33 11.87 42.06
CA LEU A 277 -56.15 13.05 41.73
C LEU A 277 -56.83 13.55 43.00
N SER A 278 -56.88 14.87 43.19
CA SER A 278 -57.68 15.51 44.23
C SER A 278 -59.16 15.59 43.84
N PHE A 279 -60.06 15.80 44.81
CA PHE A 279 -61.49 15.98 44.52
C PHE A 279 -61.76 17.20 43.63
N GLY A 280 -61.04 18.31 43.84
CA GLY A 280 -61.13 19.49 42.98
C GLY A 280 -60.71 19.23 41.52
N GLU A 281 -59.65 18.43 41.29
CA GLU A 281 -59.25 18.04 39.94
C GLU A 281 -60.28 17.13 39.26
N VAL A 282 -60.81 16.14 39.99
CA VAL A 282 -61.87 15.24 39.49
C VAL A 282 -63.14 16.01 39.17
N ALA A 283 -63.52 16.96 40.02
CA ALA A 283 -64.67 17.83 39.81
C ALA A 283 -64.50 18.69 38.55
N THR A 284 -63.32 19.30 38.39
CA THR A 284 -62.98 20.12 37.22
C THR A 284 -63.00 19.31 35.93
N LEU A 285 -62.34 18.15 35.89
CA LEU A 285 -62.24 17.30 34.70
C LEU A 285 -63.59 16.71 34.26
N ASN A 286 -64.52 16.49 35.19
CA ASN A 286 -65.86 15.98 34.90
C ASN A 286 -66.94 17.07 34.82
N GLU A 287 -66.58 18.35 34.98
CA GLU A 287 -67.52 19.49 34.99
C GLU A 287 -68.64 19.37 36.05
N ILE A 288 -68.29 18.92 37.26
CA ILE A 288 -69.20 18.78 38.41
C ILE A 288 -68.70 19.59 39.63
N THR A 289 -69.50 19.74 40.68
CA THR A 289 -69.10 20.44 41.91
C THR A 289 -68.36 19.50 42.87
N GLU A 290 -67.34 20.00 43.58
CA GLU A 290 -66.59 19.20 44.55
C GLU A 290 -67.48 18.66 45.68
N ALA A 291 -68.48 19.44 46.11
CA ALA A 291 -69.46 19.03 47.11
C ALA A 291 -70.27 17.79 46.70
N SER A 292 -70.49 17.58 45.39
CA SER A 292 -71.21 16.40 44.88
C SER A 292 -70.46 15.08 45.09
N LEU A 293 -69.14 15.13 45.36
CA LEU A 293 -68.29 13.96 45.56
C LEU A 293 -68.15 13.56 47.04
N GLN A 294 -68.39 14.46 47.99
CA GLN A 294 -68.08 14.20 49.41
C GLN A 294 -68.94 13.09 50.04
N ASN A 295 -70.21 12.96 49.63
CA ASN A 295 -71.14 11.92 50.12
C ASN A 295 -71.66 11.01 48.99
N ALA A 296 -70.97 10.97 47.85
CA ALA A 296 -71.34 10.11 46.74
C ALA A 296 -71.18 8.63 47.07
N SER A 297 -71.97 7.77 46.43
CA SER A 297 -71.77 6.31 46.55
C SER A 297 -70.40 5.91 46.01
N SER A 298 -69.86 4.78 46.48
CA SER A 298 -68.57 4.25 46.03
C SER A 298 -68.53 4.06 44.50
N ALA A 299 -69.65 3.70 43.88
CA ALA A 299 -69.76 3.54 42.44
C ALA A 299 -69.70 4.89 41.69
N THR A 300 -70.38 5.91 42.21
CA THR A 300 -70.31 7.27 41.64
C THR A 300 -68.91 7.86 41.82
N LEU A 301 -68.29 7.66 42.99
CA LEU A 301 -66.91 8.04 43.25
C LEU A 301 -65.95 7.37 42.27
N PHE A 302 -65.99 6.03 42.15
CA PHE A 302 -65.13 5.31 41.22
C PHE A 302 -65.34 5.78 39.77
N LYS A 303 -66.60 5.94 39.33
CA LYS A 303 -66.94 6.49 38.00
C LYS A 303 -66.31 7.86 37.77
N SER A 304 -66.45 8.79 38.71
CA SER A 304 -65.90 10.15 38.59
C SER A 304 -64.37 10.13 38.52
N PHE A 305 -63.68 9.37 39.37
CA PHE A 305 -62.22 9.23 39.33
C PHE A 305 -61.73 8.54 38.05
N PHE A 306 -62.44 7.51 37.61
CA PHE A 306 -62.15 6.79 36.37
C PHE A 306 -62.29 7.70 35.15
N ASN A 307 -63.43 8.38 35.00
CA ASN A 307 -63.68 9.31 33.91
C ASN A 307 -62.68 10.47 33.90
N ALA A 308 -62.40 11.07 35.06
CA ALA A 308 -61.37 12.11 35.17
C ALA A 308 -60.01 11.61 34.70
N THR A 309 -59.64 10.38 35.04
CA THR A 309 -58.37 9.77 34.60
C THR A 309 -58.33 9.50 33.11
N VAL A 310 -59.44 9.00 32.53
CA VAL A 310 -59.61 8.80 31.09
C VAL A 310 -59.47 10.12 30.33
N ILE A 311 -60.09 11.20 30.84
CA ILE A 311 -60.00 12.54 30.26
C ILE A 311 -58.58 13.10 30.39
N TYR A 312 -57.98 13.01 31.59
CA TYR A 312 -56.63 13.47 31.88
C TYR A 312 -55.60 12.89 30.89
N PHE A 313 -55.67 11.58 30.64
CA PHE A 313 -54.77 10.90 29.70
C PHE A 313 -55.28 10.86 28.25
N LYS A 314 -56.48 11.40 27.96
CA LYS A 314 -57.12 11.39 26.63
C LYS A 314 -57.29 9.98 26.05
N LEU A 315 -57.76 9.04 26.87
CA LEU A 315 -57.94 7.63 26.49
C LEU A 315 -59.30 7.37 25.87
N ASN A 316 -59.39 6.30 25.07
CA ASN A 316 -60.68 5.79 24.60
C ASN A 316 -61.30 4.87 25.65
N LEU A 317 -62.43 5.32 26.21
CA LEU A 317 -63.20 4.60 27.23
C LEU A 317 -63.56 3.16 26.81
N SER A 318 -63.96 2.98 25.54
CA SER A 318 -64.37 1.68 25.01
C SER A 318 -63.22 0.66 24.96
N GLU A 319 -61.98 1.10 24.72
CA GLU A 319 -60.81 0.23 24.72
C GLU A 319 -60.51 -0.29 26.13
N ILE A 320 -60.67 0.56 27.16
CA ILE A 320 -60.44 0.17 28.54
C ILE A 320 -61.53 -0.80 29.01
N ILE A 321 -62.80 -0.50 28.72
CA ILE A 321 -63.93 -1.38 29.04
C ILE A 321 -63.74 -2.77 28.41
N SER A 322 -63.34 -2.80 27.13
CA SER A 322 -63.07 -4.06 26.41
C SER A 322 -61.88 -4.83 27.00
N ALA A 323 -60.80 -4.14 27.36
CA ALA A 323 -59.62 -4.76 27.96
C ALA A 323 -59.91 -5.33 29.35
N VAL A 324 -60.79 -4.68 30.10
CA VAL A 324 -61.22 -5.16 31.41
C VAL A 324 -62.24 -6.30 31.25
N GLN A 325 -62.95 -6.43 30.13
CA GLN A 325 -63.99 -7.46 29.88
C GLN A 325 -65.20 -7.36 30.81
N VAL A 326 -65.79 -6.17 30.95
CA VAL A 326 -67.06 -5.91 31.66
C VAL A 326 -67.94 -4.98 30.83
N THR A 327 -69.23 -4.91 31.17
CA THR A 327 -70.08 -3.81 30.69
C THR A 327 -69.70 -2.50 31.39
N GLU A 328 -70.03 -1.36 30.78
CA GLU A 328 -69.79 -0.04 31.37
C GLU A 328 -70.46 0.11 32.75
N GLU A 329 -71.70 -0.36 32.88
CA GLU A 329 -72.41 -0.33 34.15
C GLU A 329 -71.72 -1.19 35.23
N GLN A 330 -71.24 -2.39 34.87
CA GLN A 330 -70.50 -3.24 35.80
C GLN A 330 -69.15 -2.65 36.22
N LEU A 331 -68.50 -1.89 35.33
CA LEU A 331 -67.22 -1.24 35.63
C LEU A 331 -67.36 -0.26 36.79
N HIS A 332 -68.44 0.53 36.82
CA HIS A 332 -68.66 1.52 37.88
C HIS A 332 -68.90 0.91 39.25
N TYR A 333 -69.46 -0.29 39.31
CA TYR A 333 -69.72 -1.02 40.56
C TYR A 333 -68.62 -2.05 40.89
N LEU A 334 -67.45 -1.96 40.25
CA LEU A 334 -66.34 -2.85 40.59
C LEU A 334 -65.94 -2.67 42.05
N PRO A 335 -65.77 -3.76 42.80
CA PRO A 335 -65.30 -3.67 44.17
C PRO A 335 -63.81 -3.36 44.23
N ARG A 336 -63.37 -2.81 45.36
CA ARG A 336 -62.00 -2.33 45.56
C ARG A 336 -60.91 -3.35 45.20
N PRO A 337 -61.02 -4.66 45.51
CA PRO A 337 -60.00 -5.65 45.13
C PRO A 337 -59.81 -5.82 43.62
N GLU A 338 -60.80 -5.43 42.79
CA GLU A 338 -60.71 -5.56 41.33
C GLU A 338 -60.21 -4.29 40.62
N TRP A 339 -60.11 -3.16 41.32
CA TRP A 339 -59.69 -1.89 40.73
C TRP A 339 -58.29 -1.95 40.11
N ASN A 340 -57.38 -2.76 40.65
CA ASN A 340 -56.05 -2.96 40.07
C ASN A 340 -56.11 -3.47 38.63
N THR A 341 -57.13 -4.25 38.26
CA THR A 341 -57.34 -4.71 36.88
C THR A 341 -57.66 -3.53 35.96
N THR A 342 -58.50 -2.60 36.42
CA THR A 342 -58.85 -1.38 35.69
C THR A 342 -57.69 -0.41 35.62
N ILE A 343 -56.94 -0.22 36.70
CA ILE A 343 -55.72 0.60 36.74
C ILE A 343 -54.68 0.05 35.76
N SER A 344 -54.44 -1.27 35.74
CA SER A 344 -53.52 -1.91 34.80
C SER A 344 -53.96 -1.72 33.33
N ALA A 345 -55.28 -1.77 33.07
CA ALA A 345 -55.83 -1.51 31.74
C ALA A 345 -55.63 -0.05 31.32
N ILE A 346 -55.79 0.92 32.24
CA ILE A 346 -55.46 2.33 32.02
C ILE A 346 -53.98 2.47 31.69
N VAL A 347 -53.09 1.94 32.53
CA VAL A 347 -51.62 2.00 32.32
C VAL A 347 -51.26 1.49 30.94
N ARG A 348 -51.78 0.32 30.53
CA ARG A 348 -51.52 -0.26 29.21
C ARG A 348 -52.04 0.62 28.08
N ALA A 349 -53.22 1.22 28.23
CA ALA A 349 -53.78 2.13 27.22
C ALA A 349 -52.94 3.41 27.07
N VAL A 350 -52.48 4.00 28.18
CA VAL A 350 -51.60 5.18 28.16
C VAL A 350 -50.26 4.85 27.51
N VAL A 351 -49.62 3.75 27.92
CA VAL A 351 -48.34 3.32 27.34
C VAL A 351 -48.49 2.99 25.86
N LYS A 352 -49.59 2.34 25.43
CA LYS A 352 -49.91 2.10 24.01
C LYS A 352 -50.02 3.40 23.22
N MET A 353 -50.71 4.41 23.75
CA MET A 353 -50.82 5.72 23.12
C MET A 353 -49.43 6.38 22.97
N GLU A 354 -48.62 6.37 24.03
CA GLU A 354 -47.28 6.95 24.00
C GLU A 354 -46.31 6.19 23.08
N ALA A 355 -46.38 4.85 23.07
CA ALA A 355 -45.63 4.00 22.14
C ALA A 355 -46.00 4.30 20.69
N THR A 356 -47.28 4.55 20.40
CA THR A 356 -47.75 4.93 19.06
C THR A 356 -47.17 6.27 18.63
N LYS A 357 -47.13 7.27 19.52
CA LYS A 357 -46.49 8.58 19.25
C LYS A 357 -44.99 8.44 18.98
N LEU A 358 -44.33 7.49 19.65
CA LEU A 358 -42.93 7.16 19.46
C LEU A 358 -42.66 6.20 18.29
N GLN A 359 -43.70 5.73 17.59
CA GLN A 359 -43.63 4.75 16.50
C GLN A 359 -42.96 3.41 16.89
N MET A 360 -43.16 2.98 18.14
CA MET A 360 -42.63 1.71 18.68
C MET A 360 -43.74 0.78 19.17
N SER A 361 -43.41 -0.46 19.49
CA SER A 361 -44.36 -1.38 20.13
C SER A 361 -44.56 -1.01 21.60
N THR A 362 -45.75 -1.32 22.13
CA THR A 362 -46.07 -1.14 23.55
C THR A 362 -45.09 -1.93 24.44
N ASP A 363 -44.73 -3.14 24.04
CA ASP A 363 -43.82 -4.00 24.80
C ASP A 363 -42.38 -3.43 24.84
N ASN A 364 -41.90 -2.86 23.73
CA ASN A 364 -40.59 -2.20 23.71
C ASN A 364 -40.57 -0.98 24.63
N LEU A 365 -41.67 -0.20 24.67
CA LEU A 365 -41.75 0.93 25.60
C LEU A 365 -41.75 0.44 27.06
N PHE A 366 -42.49 -0.61 27.40
CA PHE A 366 -42.44 -1.20 28.74
C PHE A 366 -41.03 -1.68 29.11
N GLN A 367 -40.32 -2.34 28.20
CA GLN A 367 -38.92 -2.75 28.41
C GLN A 367 -37.99 -1.56 28.63
N LEU A 368 -38.15 -0.49 27.84
CA LEU A 368 -37.34 0.72 27.97
C LEU A 368 -37.58 1.45 29.30
N LEU A 369 -38.83 1.41 29.78
CA LEU A 369 -39.20 1.94 31.09
C LEU A 369 -38.73 1.04 32.25
N GLY A 370 -38.50 -0.26 32.01
CA GLY A 370 -38.04 -1.22 33.01
C GLY A 370 -39.15 -1.74 33.94
N PHE A 371 -40.42 -1.69 33.51
CA PHE A 371 -41.57 -2.06 34.35
C PHE A 371 -42.52 -3.00 33.62
N LYS A 372 -43.21 -3.85 34.38
CA LYS A 372 -44.37 -4.60 33.88
C LYS A 372 -45.67 -3.80 34.02
N PRO A 373 -46.66 -4.03 33.15
CA PRO A 373 -47.93 -3.29 33.19
C PRO A 373 -48.67 -3.38 34.53
N ASP A 374 -48.54 -4.51 35.23
CA ASP A 374 -49.30 -4.82 36.45
C ASP A 374 -48.63 -4.27 37.73
N GLU A 375 -47.44 -3.67 37.61
CA GLU A 375 -46.62 -3.19 38.73
C GLU A 375 -46.66 -1.65 38.88
N LEU A 376 -47.30 -0.93 37.95
CA LEU A 376 -47.29 0.54 37.89
C LEU A 376 -48.56 1.15 38.48
N SER A 377 -48.38 2.04 39.46
CA SER A 377 -49.45 2.96 39.90
C SER A 377 -49.62 4.13 38.93
N ILE A 378 -50.78 4.80 38.98
CA ILE A 378 -51.05 5.99 38.15
C ILE A 378 -50.06 7.13 38.48
N LEU A 379 -49.64 7.28 39.74
CA LEU A 379 -48.61 8.24 40.14
C LEU A 379 -47.28 7.97 39.45
N GLN A 380 -46.77 6.73 39.53
CA GLN A 380 -45.53 6.34 38.88
C GLN A 380 -45.61 6.50 37.36
N LEU A 381 -46.75 6.17 36.76
CA LEU A 381 -46.99 6.40 35.33
C LEU A 381 -46.91 7.88 34.95
N LYS A 382 -47.56 8.77 35.70
CA LYS A 382 -47.47 10.23 35.46
C LYS A 382 -46.02 10.71 35.51
N GLU A 383 -45.24 10.24 36.49
CA GLU A 383 -43.84 10.64 36.64
C GLU A 383 -42.94 10.07 35.53
N LEU A 384 -43.16 8.82 35.12
CA LEU A 384 -42.45 8.22 33.98
C LEU A 384 -42.77 8.93 32.66
N ILE A 385 -44.02 9.39 32.48
CA ILE A 385 -44.40 10.20 31.31
C ILE A 385 -43.65 11.53 31.31
N ARG A 386 -43.58 12.20 32.48
CA ARG A 386 -42.96 13.51 32.66
C ARG A 386 -41.44 13.47 32.50
N THR A 387 -40.81 12.38 32.92
CA THR A 387 -39.35 12.22 32.92
C THR A 387 -38.91 11.35 31.76
N ARG A 388 -38.90 10.03 31.94
CA ARG A 388 -38.31 9.04 31.04
C ARG A 388 -38.89 9.09 29.62
N ILE A 389 -40.22 9.14 29.46
CA ILE A 389 -40.85 9.19 28.12
C ILE A 389 -40.57 10.53 27.43
N HIS A 390 -40.55 11.62 28.20
CA HIS A 390 -40.17 12.92 27.65
C HIS A 390 -38.72 12.93 27.15
N ASP A 391 -37.78 12.38 27.93
CA ASP A 391 -36.37 12.28 27.55
C ASP A 391 -36.18 11.43 26.28
N VAL A 392 -36.91 10.32 26.17
CA VAL A 392 -36.91 9.45 24.96
C VAL A 392 -37.46 10.19 23.75
N LYS A 393 -38.53 10.98 23.91
CA LYS A 393 -39.07 11.82 22.83
C LYS A 393 -38.07 12.87 22.36
N GLN A 394 -37.39 13.54 23.29
CA GLN A 394 -36.35 14.53 22.95
C GLN A 394 -35.17 13.88 22.24
N SER A 395 -34.69 12.74 22.74
CA SER A 395 -33.59 11.97 22.14
C SER A 395 -33.95 11.45 20.75
N LYS A 396 -35.18 10.96 20.58
CA LYS A 396 -35.72 10.55 19.27
C LYS A 396 -35.81 11.71 18.30
N MET A 397 -36.30 12.87 18.75
CA MET A 397 -36.37 14.07 17.91
C MET A 397 -34.98 14.45 17.40
N LYS A 398 -33.98 14.54 18.29
CA LYS A 398 -32.58 14.80 17.90
C LYS A 398 -32.05 13.79 16.88
N PHE A 399 -32.30 12.49 17.07
CA PHE A 399 -31.86 11.45 16.13
C PHE A 399 -32.52 11.59 14.74
N ASP A 400 -33.78 11.99 14.70
CA ASP A 400 -34.57 12.10 13.47
C ASP A 400 -34.36 13.43 12.73
N THR A 401 -34.02 14.52 13.43
CA THR A 401 -33.98 15.88 12.84
C THR A 401 -32.64 16.60 12.90
N ASP A 402 -31.78 16.30 13.88
CA ASP A 402 -30.55 17.07 14.05
C ASP A 402 -29.44 16.50 13.15
N PRO A 403 -28.77 17.34 12.34
CA PRO A 403 -27.64 16.89 11.53
C PRO A 403 -26.44 16.58 12.43
N ILE A 404 -25.62 15.61 12.03
CA ILE A 404 -24.40 15.24 12.76
C ILE A 404 -23.47 16.46 12.96
N SER A 405 -23.43 17.38 12.00
CA SER A 405 -22.63 18.62 12.07
C SER A 405 -22.95 19.46 13.32
N LEU A 406 -24.20 19.46 13.78
CA LEU A 406 -24.61 20.17 14.99
C LEU A 406 -23.93 19.58 16.24
N TYR A 407 -23.89 18.24 16.36
CA TYR A 407 -23.20 17.56 17.45
C TYR A 407 -21.68 17.82 17.41
N LEU A 408 -21.06 17.73 16.23
CA LEU A 408 -19.63 17.94 16.05
C LEU A 408 -19.22 19.36 16.43
N ALA A 409 -20.02 20.36 16.04
CA ALA A 409 -19.80 21.77 16.37
C ALA A 409 -19.97 22.04 17.88
N ASN A 410 -21.04 21.53 18.49
CA ASN A 410 -21.32 21.75 19.91
C ASN A 410 -20.26 21.13 20.85
N ASN A 411 -19.56 20.08 20.40
CA ASN A 411 -18.56 19.37 21.20
C ASN A 411 -17.12 19.57 20.71
N SER A 412 -16.89 20.48 19.76
CA SER A 412 -15.57 20.79 19.21
C SER A 412 -14.79 19.54 18.74
N VAL A 413 -15.49 18.58 18.10
CA VAL A 413 -14.86 17.34 17.61
C VAL A 413 -14.02 17.63 16.37
N SER A 414 -12.73 17.32 16.43
CA SER A 414 -11.82 17.52 15.29
C SER A 414 -12.15 16.58 14.12
N GLU A 415 -11.75 16.97 12.90
CA GLU A 415 -11.96 16.17 11.69
C GLU A 415 -11.34 14.77 11.80
N ALA A 416 -10.12 14.69 12.35
CA ALA A 416 -9.42 13.43 12.56
C ALA A 416 -10.19 12.51 13.53
N ASN A 417 -10.77 13.07 14.58
CA ASN A 417 -11.57 12.31 15.55
C ASN A 417 -12.90 11.85 14.94
N TYR A 418 -13.57 12.69 14.13
CA TYR A 418 -14.78 12.31 13.39
C TYR A 418 -14.52 11.12 12.46
N LEU A 419 -13.48 11.22 11.62
CA LEU A 419 -13.14 10.20 10.63
C LEU A 419 -12.75 8.87 11.28
N ASN A 420 -12.09 8.90 12.45
CA ASN A 420 -11.66 7.70 13.16
C ASN A 420 -12.73 7.10 14.10
N SER A 421 -13.83 7.82 14.36
CA SER A 421 -14.93 7.32 15.20
C SER A 421 -15.74 6.26 14.46
N SER A 422 -16.25 5.26 15.21
CA SER A 422 -17.23 4.34 14.63
C SER A 422 -18.54 5.06 14.34
N VAL A 423 -19.25 4.63 13.29
CA VAL A 423 -20.54 5.21 12.95
C VAL A 423 -21.53 5.02 14.10
N LEU A 424 -21.54 3.86 14.77
CA LEU A 424 -22.39 3.65 15.94
C LEU A 424 -22.08 4.67 17.06
N THR A 425 -20.80 4.86 17.41
CA THR A 425 -20.41 5.83 18.46
C THR A 425 -20.93 7.23 18.12
N LEU A 426 -20.77 7.64 16.86
CA LEU A 426 -21.25 8.93 16.39
C LEU A 426 -22.78 9.06 16.51
N LEU A 427 -23.54 8.04 16.11
CA LEU A 427 -25.01 8.01 16.19
C LEU A 427 -25.51 8.06 17.63
N LEU A 428 -24.85 7.33 18.54
CA LEU A 428 -25.15 7.33 19.97
C LEU A 428 -24.87 8.70 20.59
N SER A 429 -23.70 9.28 20.31
CA SER A 429 -23.32 10.59 20.85
C SER A 429 -24.20 11.73 20.33
N ALA A 430 -24.65 11.67 19.08
CA ALA A 430 -25.52 12.70 18.50
C ALA A 430 -26.95 12.69 19.09
N SER A 431 -27.42 11.56 19.61
CA SER A 431 -28.82 11.38 20.05
C SER A 431 -29.01 11.11 21.54
N VAL A 432 -27.92 10.90 22.29
CA VAL A 432 -27.95 10.50 23.71
C VAL A 432 -28.51 9.09 23.95
N PHE A 433 -28.93 8.39 22.90
CA PHE A 433 -29.29 6.98 23.00
C PHE A 433 -28.06 6.10 23.28
N ASN A 434 -28.28 5.05 24.06
CA ASN A 434 -27.36 3.91 24.11
C ASN A 434 -27.75 2.83 23.08
N ALA A 435 -26.91 1.79 22.94
CA ALA A 435 -27.14 0.76 21.94
C ALA A 435 -28.43 -0.04 22.17
N ASP A 436 -28.84 -0.27 23.43
CA ASP A 436 -30.08 -0.97 23.75
C ASP A 436 -31.31 -0.10 23.47
N ASP A 437 -31.21 1.22 23.68
CA ASP A 437 -32.25 2.16 23.29
C ASP A 437 -32.51 2.11 21.78
N LEU A 438 -31.45 2.06 20.96
CA LEU A 438 -31.62 1.93 19.49
C LEU A 438 -32.28 0.60 19.07
N LYS A 439 -32.04 -0.50 19.79
CA LYS A 439 -32.75 -1.78 19.55
C LYS A 439 -34.24 -1.61 19.81
N LEU A 440 -34.62 -0.95 20.90
CA LEU A 440 -36.02 -0.81 21.30
C LEU A 440 -36.76 0.24 20.47
N VAL A 441 -36.11 1.37 20.17
CA VAL A 441 -36.69 2.53 19.45
C VAL A 441 -36.78 2.30 17.95
N TYR A 442 -35.71 1.79 17.32
CA TYR A 442 -35.64 1.62 15.86
C TYR A 442 -35.64 0.16 15.40
N ASP A 443 -35.84 -0.79 16.32
CA ASP A 443 -35.86 -2.24 16.04
C ASP A 443 -34.55 -2.74 15.42
N LEU A 444 -33.42 -2.11 15.79
CA LEU A 444 -32.12 -2.52 15.30
C LEU A 444 -31.72 -3.86 15.92
N ASN A 445 -31.43 -4.85 15.08
CA ASN A 445 -30.93 -6.14 15.54
C ASN A 445 -29.42 -6.07 15.88
N PRO A 446 -28.89 -7.05 16.63
CA PRO A 446 -27.48 -7.07 17.02
C PRO A 446 -26.50 -7.06 15.84
N ALA A 447 -26.87 -7.60 14.67
CA ALA A 447 -26.02 -7.56 13.49
C ALA A 447 -25.91 -6.14 12.90
N GLN A 448 -27.00 -5.38 12.86
CA GLN A 448 -27.00 -3.98 12.42
C GLN A 448 -26.11 -3.13 13.32
N LEU A 449 -26.24 -3.27 14.64
CA LEU A 449 -25.38 -2.57 15.59
C LEU A 449 -23.91 -2.98 15.48
N PHE A 450 -23.63 -4.26 15.25
CA PHE A 450 -22.27 -4.76 15.03
C PHE A 450 -21.63 -4.12 13.79
N ILE A 451 -22.37 -4.02 12.68
CA ILE A 451 -21.87 -3.40 11.45
C ILE A 451 -21.64 -1.90 11.64
N LEU A 452 -22.56 -1.17 12.28
CA LEU A 452 -22.36 0.25 12.60
C LEU A 452 -21.18 0.47 13.56
N GLY A 453 -20.95 -0.44 14.50
CA GLY A 453 -19.87 -0.34 15.49
C GLY A 453 -18.48 -0.68 14.94
N GLY A 454 -18.40 -1.57 13.94
CA GLY A 454 -17.13 -1.93 13.29
C GLY A 454 -16.73 -0.99 12.15
N MET A 455 -17.69 -0.24 11.58
CA MET A 455 -17.45 0.70 10.49
C MET A 455 -17.00 2.06 11.01
N LYS A 456 -15.87 2.58 10.53
CA LYS A 456 -15.45 3.96 10.80
C LYS A 456 -16.16 4.93 9.87
N SER A 457 -16.31 6.18 10.30
CA SER A 457 -16.84 7.25 9.44
C SER A 457 -16.00 7.43 8.18
N SER A 458 -14.68 7.22 8.23
CA SER A 458 -13.80 7.27 7.05
C SER A 458 -14.02 6.14 6.04
N ASP A 459 -14.67 5.04 6.44
CA ASP A 459 -14.92 3.90 5.56
C ASP A 459 -16.20 4.06 4.73
N THR A 460 -17.08 5.02 5.07
CA THR A 460 -18.39 5.18 4.41
C THR A 460 -18.31 5.49 2.90
N PRO A 461 -17.34 6.26 2.37
CA PRO A 461 -17.23 6.46 0.93
C PRO A 461 -16.85 5.17 0.21
N ARG A 462 -15.94 4.39 0.79
CA ARG A 462 -15.46 3.15 0.20
C ARG A 462 -16.52 2.05 0.25
N LEU A 463 -17.23 1.91 1.37
CA LEU A 463 -18.21 0.85 1.58
C LEU A 463 -19.54 1.13 0.87
N CYS A 464 -19.95 2.40 0.83
CA CYS A 464 -21.31 2.80 0.49
C CYS A 464 -21.41 3.94 -0.54
N GLY A 465 -20.28 4.49 -1.01
CA GLY A 465 -20.28 5.64 -1.91
C GLY A 465 -20.73 6.95 -1.26
N LEU A 466 -20.78 7.01 0.08
CA LEU A 466 -21.24 8.17 0.84
C LEU A 466 -20.08 9.09 1.19
N ASP A 467 -20.06 10.29 0.63
CA ASP A 467 -19.08 11.32 0.96
C ASP A 467 -19.11 11.63 2.48
N THR A 468 -17.95 11.56 3.13
CA THR A 468 -17.79 11.83 4.56
C THR A 468 -18.25 13.24 4.95
N THR A 469 -18.12 14.20 4.04
CA THR A 469 -18.50 15.60 4.22
C THR A 469 -20.01 15.73 4.14
N ALA A 470 -20.64 15.17 3.09
CA ALA A 470 -22.08 15.14 2.93
C ALA A 470 -22.79 14.35 4.05
N THR A 471 -22.10 13.39 4.67
CA THR A 471 -22.61 12.63 5.82
C THR A 471 -22.82 13.51 7.05
N LYS A 472 -22.03 14.58 7.24
CA LYS A 472 -22.20 15.50 8.39
C LYS A 472 -23.51 16.27 8.35
N ASP A 473 -23.98 16.59 7.15
CA ASP A 473 -25.23 17.35 6.94
C ASP A 473 -26.47 16.46 7.00
N ARG A 474 -26.29 15.14 7.14
CA ARG A 474 -27.39 14.17 7.31
C ARG A 474 -27.69 13.96 8.80
N VAL A 475 -28.94 13.58 9.06
CA VAL A 475 -29.42 13.18 10.38
C VAL A 475 -29.07 11.73 10.67
N ALA A 476 -28.96 11.39 11.96
CA ALA A 476 -28.62 10.04 12.42
C ALA A 476 -29.60 8.97 11.89
N TYR A 477 -30.89 9.31 11.79
CA TYR A 477 -31.91 8.46 11.18
C TYR A 477 -31.62 8.07 9.73
N ASN A 478 -31.32 9.05 8.87
CA ASN A 478 -31.06 8.81 7.45
C ASN A 478 -29.80 7.96 7.26
N ILE A 479 -28.74 8.27 8.00
CA ILE A 479 -27.49 7.50 7.99
C ILE A 479 -27.75 6.05 8.39
N THR A 480 -28.49 5.82 9.48
CA THR A 480 -28.82 4.47 9.96
C THR A 480 -29.68 3.70 8.96
N ALA A 481 -30.73 4.33 8.43
CA ALA A 481 -31.64 3.74 7.46
C ALA A 481 -30.91 3.36 6.15
N GLU A 482 -30.02 4.21 5.67
CA GLU A 482 -29.28 3.98 4.43
C GLU A 482 -28.21 2.90 4.58
N LEU A 483 -27.50 2.89 5.71
CA LEU A 483 -26.41 1.95 5.97
C LEU A 483 -26.92 0.56 6.34
N VAL A 484 -27.76 0.44 7.36
CA VAL A 484 -28.14 -0.88 7.91
C VAL A 484 -29.63 -1.16 7.84
N GLY A 485 -30.43 -0.19 7.39
CA GLY A 485 -31.87 -0.31 7.34
C GLY A 485 -32.49 -0.16 8.73
N ILE A 486 -33.77 0.19 8.73
CA ILE A 486 -34.63 0.27 9.91
C ILE A 486 -35.95 -0.39 9.55
N ARG A 487 -36.81 -0.67 10.54
CA ARG A 487 -38.04 -1.47 10.38
C ARG A 487 -38.88 -1.19 9.13
N GLN A 488 -38.89 0.05 8.64
CA GLN A 488 -39.70 0.52 7.51
C GLN A 488 -38.93 0.60 6.18
N SER A 489 -37.60 0.47 6.18
CA SER A 489 -36.76 0.65 5.00
C SER A 489 -35.57 -0.31 4.99
N ARG A 490 -35.33 -0.93 3.83
CA ARG A 490 -34.11 -1.73 3.63
C ARG A 490 -32.91 -0.80 3.52
N ALA A 491 -31.76 -1.28 3.98
CA ALA A 491 -30.48 -0.65 3.73
C ALA A 491 -30.29 -0.39 2.23
N VAL A 492 -29.89 0.82 1.88
CA VAL A 492 -29.58 1.23 0.50
C VAL A 492 -28.15 0.82 0.15
N CYS A 493 -27.22 0.95 1.11
CA CYS A 493 -25.84 0.54 0.90
C CYS A 493 -25.75 -0.99 0.74
N LYS A 494 -25.37 -1.42 -0.48
CA LYS A 494 -25.30 -2.83 -0.86
C LYS A 494 -24.37 -3.65 0.06
N SER A 495 -23.20 -3.11 0.39
CA SER A 495 -22.17 -3.81 1.17
C SER A 495 -22.61 -4.07 2.61
N THR A 496 -23.05 -3.04 3.32
CA THR A 496 -23.53 -3.16 4.70
C THR A 496 -24.84 -3.93 4.77
N ARG A 497 -25.73 -3.80 3.78
CA ARG A 497 -26.91 -4.65 3.64
C ARG A 497 -26.52 -6.12 3.56
N PHE A 498 -25.57 -6.45 2.68
CA PHE A 498 -25.07 -7.81 2.54
C PHE A 498 -24.49 -8.32 3.87
N TYR A 499 -23.67 -7.54 4.58
CA TYR A 499 -23.12 -7.96 5.86
C TYR A 499 -24.20 -8.23 6.93
N VAL A 500 -25.22 -7.38 7.02
CA VAL A 500 -26.33 -7.57 7.97
C VAL A 500 -27.12 -8.84 7.61
N GLU A 501 -27.51 -8.99 6.35
CA GLU A 501 -28.28 -10.14 5.87
C GLU A 501 -27.46 -11.44 5.99
N ALA A 502 -26.16 -11.42 5.70
CA ALA A 502 -25.27 -12.58 5.80
C ALA A 502 -25.11 -13.11 7.24
N ARG A 503 -25.35 -12.27 8.24
CA ARG A 503 -25.30 -12.65 9.67
C ARG A 503 -26.63 -13.15 10.22
N HIS A 504 -27.75 -12.68 9.64
CA HIS A 504 -29.08 -12.86 10.24
C HIS A 504 -30.07 -13.64 9.37
N LYS A 505 -29.87 -13.68 8.05
CA LYS A 505 -30.69 -14.42 7.09
C LYS A 505 -29.96 -15.65 6.61
N ASN A 506 -30.72 -16.68 6.28
CA ASN A 506 -30.20 -17.96 5.81
C ASN A 506 -29.70 -17.86 4.37
N MET A 507 -28.89 -18.83 3.95
CA MET A 507 -28.32 -18.88 2.60
C MET A 507 -29.37 -18.90 1.50
N SER A 508 -30.51 -19.56 1.70
CA SER A 508 -31.63 -19.54 0.74
C SER A 508 -32.11 -18.12 0.42
N TYR A 509 -32.28 -17.29 1.45
CA TYR A 509 -32.62 -15.89 1.26
C TYR A 509 -31.49 -15.12 0.54
N LEU A 510 -30.23 -15.33 0.92
CA LEU A 510 -29.09 -14.62 0.33
C LEU A 510 -28.92 -14.94 -1.17
N GLN A 511 -29.17 -16.18 -1.60
CA GLN A 511 -29.17 -16.55 -3.02
C GLN A 511 -30.21 -15.78 -3.83
N THR A 512 -31.36 -15.49 -3.22
CA THR A 512 -32.44 -14.72 -3.85
C THR A 512 -32.13 -13.21 -3.84
N ALA A 513 -31.52 -12.72 -2.77
CA ALA A 513 -31.24 -11.29 -2.58
C ALA A 513 -29.98 -10.80 -3.32
N PHE A 514 -28.99 -11.67 -3.51
CA PHE A 514 -27.69 -11.35 -4.13
C PHE A 514 -27.32 -12.41 -5.17
N SER A 515 -27.37 -12.04 -6.45
CA SER A 515 -27.13 -12.96 -7.57
C SER A 515 -25.80 -13.70 -7.51
N ALA A 516 -24.74 -13.08 -7.00
CA ALA A 516 -23.42 -13.72 -6.84
C ALA A 516 -23.45 -14.91 -5.87
N VAL A 517 -24.35 -14.92 -4.87
CA VAL A 517 -24.49 -15.99 -3.88
C VAL A 517 -25.16 -17.23 -4.47
N ALA A 518 -25.89 -17.09 -5.58
CA ALA A 518 -26.54 -18.22 -6.26
C ALA A 518 -25.53 -19.20 -6.89
N SER A 519 -24.28 -18.79 -7.10
CA SER A 519 -23.25 -19.67 -7.64
C SER A 519 -22.60 -20.52 -6.53
N SER A 520 -22.85 -21.82 -6.54
CA SER A 520 -22.32 -22.76 -5.55
C SER A 520 -20.81 -23.05 -5.71
N SER A 521 -20.23 -22.69 -6.86
CA SER A 521 -18.83 -22.95 -7.21
C SER A 521 -17.85 -21.85 -6.80
N ILE A 522 -18.32 -20.64 -6.52
CA ILE A 522 -17.47 -19.50 -6.14
C ILE A 522 -17.02 -19.70 -4.69
N SER A 523 -15.71 -19.52 -4.42
CA SER A 523 -15.20 -19.61 -3.06
C SER A 523 -15.82 -18.55 -2.16
N PHE A 524 -15.92 -18.85 -0.87
CA PHE A 524 -16.56 -17.95 0.08
C PHE A 524 -15.89 -16.57 0.17
N VAL A 525 -14.56 -16.50 0.05
CA VAL A 525 -13.85 -15.22 -0.05
C VAL A 525 -14.31 -14.46 -1.29
N ASN A 526 -14.17 -15.04 -2.48
CA ASN A 526 -14.50 -14.36 -3.74
C ASN A 526 -15.99 -13.99 -3.82
N LEU A 527 -16.88 -14.80 -3.24
CA LEU A 527 -18.32 -14.51 -3.17
C LEU A 527 -18.59 -13.21 -2.40
N VAL A 528 -17.93 -13.01 -1.25
CA VAL A 528 -18.06 -11.78 -0.48
C VAL A 528 -17.53 -10.58 -1.28
N GLU A 529 -16.35 -10.73 -1.88
CA GLU A 529 -15.73 -9.65 -2.64
C GLU A 529 -16.53 -9.26 -3.90
N MET A 530 -17.15 -10.21 -4.59
CA MET A 530 -18.03 -9.92 -5.73
C MET A 530 -19.32 -9.20 -5.33
N VAL A 531 -19.80 -9.39 -4.10
CA VAL A 531 -20.98 -8.67 -3.62
C VAL A 531 -20.60 -7.25 -3.20
N THR A 532 -19.49 -7.07 -2.50
CA THR A 532 -19.10 -5.80 -1.87
C THR A 532 -18.13 -4.95 -2.69
N ASN A 533 -17.49 -5.51 -3.73
CA ASN A 533 -16.40 -4.92 -4.50
C ASN A 533 -15.19 -4.51 -3.65
N LEU A 534 -14.93 -5.23 -2.57
CA LEU A 534 -13.83 -4.97 -1.64
C LEU A 534 -13.06 -6.25 -1.39
N SER A 535 -11.76 -6.17 -1.19
CA SER A 535 -10.94 -7.33 -0.83
C SER A 535 -11.23 -7.84 0.58
N TRP A 536 -10.85 -9.09 0.84
CA TRP A 536 -11.07 -9.79 2.10
C TRP A 536 -10.64 -8.99 3.33
N ARG A 537 -9.50 -8.30 3.27
CA ARG A 537 -8.99 -7.47 4.40
C ARG A 537 -9.99 -6.41 4.87
N HIS A 538 -10.84 -5.92 3.98
CA HIS A 538 -11.87 -4.93 4.27
C HIS A 538 -13.22 -5.53 4.66
N ASN A 539 -13.45 -6.80 4.33
CA ASN A 539 -14.72 -7.49 4.61
C ASN A 539 -14.65 -8.33 5.88
N VAL A 540 -13.46 -8.83 6.25
CA VAL A 540 -13.29 -9.87 7.26
C VAL A 540 -13.83 -9.48 8.63
N TRP A 541 -13.69 -8.20 9.01
CA TRP A 541 -14.19 -7.67 10.27
C TRP A 541 -15.72 -7.78 10.37
N ALA A 542 -16.44 -7.67 9.24
CA ALA A 542 -17.90 -7.73 9.20
C ALA A 542 -18.43 -9.13 9.59
N PHE A 543 -17.57 -10.15 9.53
CA PHE A 543 -17.86 -11.51 9.98
C PHE A 543 -17.25 -11.83 11.35
N GLY A 544 -16.47 -10.93 11.94
CA GLY A 544 -15.77 -11.17 13.21
C GLY A 544 -14.73 -12.29 13.10
N LEU A 545 -14.08 -12.39 11.94
CA LEU A 545 -13.03 -13.36 11.64
C LEU A 545 -11.67 -12.66 11.60
N LYS A 546 -10.59 -13.43 11.48
CA LYS A 546 -9.23 -12.92 11.33
C LYS A 546 -8.84 -12.88 9.85
N MET A 547 -7.95 -11.96 9.48
CA MET A 547 -7.47 -11.88 8.09
C MET A 547 -6.91 -13.23 7.63
N GLU A 548 -6.11 -13.88 8.48
CA GLU A 548 -5.49 -15.19 8.27
C GLU A 548 -6.46 -16.38 8.15
N ASP A 549 -7.77 -16.20 8.37
CA ASP A 549 -8.77 -17.27 8.20
C ASP A 549 -9.15 -17.51 6.72
N TRP A 550 -8.67 -16.64 5.81
CA TRP A 550 -8.97 -16.71 4.38
C TRP A 550 -8.60 -18.05 3.69
N PRO A 551 -7.52 -18.80 4.04
CA PRO A 551 -7.12 -19.99 3.28
C PRO A 551 -8.22 -21.05 3.20
N VAL A 552 -8.98 -21.22 4.29
CA VAL A 552 -10.10 -22.17 4.31
C VAL A 552 -11.27 -21.65 3.49
N LEU A 553 -11.62 -20.38 3.67
CA LEU A 553 -12.74 -19.75 2.99
C LEU A 553 -12.49 -19.51 1.50
N TYR A 554 -11.23 -19.50 1.06
CA TYR A 554 -10.84 -19.38 -0.33
C TYR A 554 -10.88 -20.72 -1.07
N VAL A 555 -10.69 -21.83 -0.35
CA VAL A 555 -10.76 -23.19 -0.90
C VAL A 555 -12.19 -23.73 -0.86
N LEU A 556 -12.96 -23.35 0.16
CA LEU A 556 -14.35 -23.78 0.31
C LEU A 556 -15.32 -22.89 -0.46
N ASN A 557 -16.29 -23.54 -1.07
CA ASN A 557 -17.51 -23.00 -1.65
C ASN A 557 -18.70 -23.82 -1.15
N GLN A 558 -19.91 -23.54 -1.60
CA GLN A 558 -21.10 -24.24 -1.11
C GLN A 558 -21.04 -25.76 -1.36
N ASP A 559 -20.55 -26.19 -2.52
CA ASP A 559 -20.48 -27.61 -2.89
C ASP A 559 -19.41 -28.36 -2.09
N THR A 560 -18.20 -27.82 -2.02
CA THR A 560 -17.09 -28.41 -1.27
C THR A 560 -17.31 -28.34 0.24
N PHE A 561 -18.02 -27.33 0.76
CA PHE A 561 -18.41 -27.28 2.17
C PHE A 561 -19.35 -28.43 2.54
N LYS A 562 -20.34 -28.75 1.69
CA LYS A 562 -21.21 -29.93 1.86
C LYS A 562 -20.39 -31.22 1.88
N GLU A 563 -19.48 -31.39 0.92
CA GLU A 563 -18.62 -32.57 0.84
C GLU A 563 -17.73 -32.76 2.10
N VAL A 564 -17.17 -31.68 2.63
CA VAL A 564 -16.28 -31.74 3.81
C VAL A 564 -17.06 -31.98 5.11
N THR A 565 -18.26 -31.40 5.24
CA THR A 565 -19.07 -31.48 6.46
C THR A 565 -20.03 -32.66 6.49
N GLY A 566 -20.43 -33.19 5.33
CA GLY A 566 -21.47 -34.20 5.19
C GLY A 566 -22.90 -33.65 5.31
N LEU A 567 -23.07 -32.32 5.31
CA LEU A 567 -24.39 -31.67 5.37
C LEU A 567 -25.13 -31.79 4.04
N THR A 568 -26.45 -31.90 4.13
CA THR A 568 -27.37 -31.83 2.99
C THR A 568 -27.51 -30.39 2.46
N SER A 569 -28.00 -30.23 1.23
CA SER A 569 -28.25 -28.90 0.65
C SER A 569 -29.23 -28.08 1.48
N ASP A 570 -30.29 -28.71 2.02
CA ASP A 570 -31.30 -28.01 2.82
C ASP A 570 -30.73 -27.52 4.15
N GLU A 571 -29.85 -28.31 4.78
CA GLU A 571 -29.16 -27.90 6.00
C GLU A 571 -28.27 -26.67 5.75
N VAL A 572 -27.47 -26.67 4.68
CA VAL A 572 -26.64 -25.51 4.33
C VAL A 572 -27.47 -24.28 3.96
N LEU A 573 -28.59 -24.47 3.25
CA LEU A 573 -29.50 -23.39 2.88
C LEU A 573 -30.24 -22.78 4.09
N SER A 574 -30.37 -23.55 5.17
CA SER A 574 -30.98 -23.11 6.43
C SER A 574 -30.04 -22.32 7.34
N GLU A 575 -28.72 -22.48 7.20
CA GLU A 575 -27.70 -21.75 7.98
C GLU A 575 -27.45 -20.34 7.42
N THR A 576 -26.95 -19.43 8.26
CA THR A 576 -26.46 -18.11 7.83
C THR A 576 -25.02 -18.21 7.30
N LEU A 577 -24.61 -17.27 6.44
CA LEU A 577 -23.23 -17.26 5.92
C LEU A 577 -22.18 -17.12 7.04
N LEU A 578 -22.50 -16.36 8.09
CA LEU A 578 -21.65 -16.27 9.29
C LEU A 578 -21.45 -17.63 9.99
N GLN A 579 -22.52 -18.42 10.12
CA GLN A 579 -22.43 -19.76 10.73
C GLN A 579 -21.54 -20.67 9.88
N ILE A 580 -21.74 -20.65 8.56
CA ILE A 580 -20.93 -21.40 7.60
C ILE A 580 -19.45 -21.00 7.71
N PHE A 581 -19.13 -19.71 7.80
CA PHE A 581 -17.75 -19.25 7.93
C PHE A 581 -17.12 -19.69 9.24
N LYS A 582 -17.80 -19.50 10.38
CA LYS A 582 -17.31 -19.95 11.69
C LYS A 582 -17.07 -21.46 11.72
N ARG A 583 -17.99 -22.23 11.15
CA ARG A 583 -17.87 -23.69 11.03
C ARG A 583 -16.72 -24.07 10.11
N SER A 584 -16.52 -23.36 9.00
CA SER A 584 -15.39 -23.55 8.09
C SER A 584 -14.05 -23.39 8.82
N VAL A 585 -13.88 -22.29 9.56
CA VAL A 585 -12.66 -22.04 10.36
C VAL A 585 -12.49 -23.09 11.46
N GLN A 586 -13.58 -23.51 12.10
CA GLN A 586 -13.55 -24.58 13.10
C GLN A 586 -13.10 -25.94 12.51
N LEU A 587 -13.47 -26.28 11.27
CA LEU A 587 -13.01 -27.52 10.63
C LEU A 587 -11.48 -27.55 10.45
N GLN A 588 -10.85 -26.38 10.33
CA GLN A 588 -9.39 -26.26 10.26
C GLN A 588 -8.75 -26.53 11.62
N SER A 589 -9.30 -25.98 12.70
CA SER A 589 -8.79 -26.23 14.05
C SER A 589 -9.01 -27.69 14.50
N GLU A 590 -10.11 -28.31 14.07
CA GLU A 590 -10.41 -29.74 14.26
C GLU A 590 -9.59 -30.66 13.35
N ASN A 591 -8.81 -30.08 12.43
CA ASN A 591 -7.88 -30.80 11.60
C ASN A 591 -8.52 -31.86 10.68
N LYS A 592 -9.71 -31.58 10.16
CA LYS A 592 -10.50 -32.52 9.34
C LYS A 592 -9.75 -32.98 8.08
N ALA A 593 -9.65 -34.30 7.89
CA ALA A 593 -8.95 -34.91 6.76
C ALA A 593 -9.48 -34.45 5.39
N ASN A 594 -10.81 -34.42 5.21
CA ASN A 594 -11.44 -33.99 3.95
C ASN A 594 -11.11 -32.52 3.60
N LEU A 595 -11.01 -31.65 4.62
CA LEU A 595 -10.61 -30.26 4.43
C LEU A 595 -9.14 -30.16 3.96
N ARG A 596 -8.23 -30.93 4.59
CA ARG A 596 -6.82 -30.99 4.15
C ARG A 596 -6.69 -31.43 2.70
N VAL A 597 -7.47 -32.41 2.27
CA VAL A 597 -7.48 -32.86 0.87
C VAL A 597 -7.87 -31.70 -0.06
N LYS A 598 -8.93 -30.95 0.27
CA LYS A 598 -9.35 -29.78 -0.54
C LYS A 598 -8.29 -28.67 -0.54
N ILE A 599 -7.69 -28.37 0.61
CA ILE A 599 -6.60 -27.38 0.72
C ILE A 599 -5.42 -27.80 -0.17
N ASN A 600 -5.00 -29.06 -0.11
CA ASN A 600 -3.89 -29.58 -0.92
C ASN A 600 -4.20 -29.56 -2.43
N GLN A 601 -5.44 -29.89 -2.83
CA GLN A 601 -5.89 -29.81 -4.23
C GLN A 601 -5.84 -28.37 -4.77
N ASN A 602 -6.18 -27.38 -3.93
CA ASN A 602 -6.16 -25.97 -4.32
C ASN A 602 -4.81 -25.26 -4.07
N ARG A 603 -3.84 -25.93 -3.44
CA ARG A 603 -2.50 -25.37 -3.18
C ARG A 603 -1.84 -24.94 -4.49
N GLY A 604 -1.70 -25.85 -5.47
CA GLY A 604 -1.07 -25.57 -6.75
C GLY A 604 -1.67 -24.35 -7.47
N PRO A 605 -2.98 -24.32 -7.75
CA PRO A 605 -3.64 -23.16 -8.36
C PRO A 605 -3.43 -21.84 -7.61
N THR A 606 -3.49 -21.86 -6.27
CA THR A 606 -3.29 -20.66 -5.44
C THR A 606 -1.85 -20.16 -5.52
N LEU A 607 -0.88 -21.08 -5.53
CA LEU A 607 0.53 -20.75 -5.68
C LEU A 607 0.85 -20.22 -7.07
N ASN A 608 0.23 -20.74 -8.12
CA ASN A 608 0.39 -20.20 -9.48
C ASN A 608 0.00 -18.71 -9.54
N ILE A 609 -1.12 -18.32 -8.92
CA ILE A 609 -1.53 -16.90 -8.84
C ILE A 609 -0.44 -16.07 -8.15
N LEU A 610 0.10 -16.58 -7.04
CA LEU A 610 1.16 -15.93 -6.27
C LEU A 610 2.46 -15.79 -7.08
N TYR A 611 2.88 -16.86 -7.74
CA TYR A 611 4.06 -16.87 -8.62
C TYR A 611 3.90 -15.89 -9.77
N ASP A 612 2.74 -15.91 -10.45
CA ASP A 612 2.46 -15.01 -11.56
C ASP A 612 2.44 -13.54 -11.11
N LEU A 613 1.77 -13.23 -9.99
CA LEU A 613 1.67 -11.86 -9.47
C LEU A 613 3.03 -11.29 -9.05
N PHE A 614 3.85 -12.10 -8.39
CA PHE A 614 5.15 -11.68 -7.88
C PHE A 614 6.33 -11.99 -8.81
N SER A 615 6.04 -12.59 -9.97
CA SER A 615 7.02 -13.00 -10.99
C SER A 615 8.11 -13.96 -10.45
N THR A 616 7.78 -14.74 -9.43
CA THR A 616 8.72 -15.66 -8.76
C THR A 616 8.32 -17.12 -8.98
N ASN A 617 9.09 -18.07 -8.44
CA ASN A 617 8.82 -19.50 -8.51
C ASN A 617 9.30 -20.23 -7.25
N GLU A 618 8.99 -21.54 -7.17
CA GLU A 618 9.38 -22.39 -6.05
C GLU A 618 10.89 -22.33 -5.75
N ASP A 619 11.75 -22.47 -6.77
CA ASP A 619 13.20 -22.54 -6.58
C ASP A 619 13.77 -21.24 -6.00
N GLU A 620 13.29 -20.09 -6.47
CA GLU A 620 13.68 -18.78 -5.94
C GLU A 620 13.25 -18.60 -4.48
N LEU A 621 12.00 -18.95 -4.15
CA LEU A 621 11.51 -18.83 -2.78
C LEU A 621 12.26 -19.75 -1.80
N ILE A 622 12.65 -20.96 -2.25
CA ILE A 622 13.51 -21.87 -1.49
C ILE A 622 14.90 -21.25 -1.28
N GLN A 623 15.51 -20.73 -2.35
CA GLN A 623 16.84 -20.13 -2.32
C GLN A 623 16.90 -18.92 -1.39
N PHE A 624 16.00 -17.95 -1.53
CA PHE A 624 15.99 -16.72 -0.74
C PHE A 624 15.37 -16.91 0.66
N GLY A 625 14.50 -17.90 0.83
CA GLY A 625 13.90 -18.26 2.11
C GLY A 625 14.83 -19.05 3.03
N GLY A 626 15.91 -19.65 2.49
CA GLY A 626 16.85 -20.47 3.27
C GLY A 626 16.22 -21.76 3.81
N ILE A 627 15.25 -22.32 3.09
CA ILE A 627 14.50 -23.52 3.47
C ILE A 627 14.77 -24.66 2.47
N THR A 628 14.52 -25.90 2.88
CA THR A 628 14.63 -27.07 2.00
C THR A 628 13.33 -27.31 1.23
N LYS A 629 13.38 -28.04 0.11
CA LYS A 629 12.18 -28.43 -0.64
C LYS A 629 11.15 -29.17 0.23
N ALA A 630 11.61 -30.09 1.09
CA ALA A 630 10.74 -30.80 2.02
C ALA A 630 10.03 -29.86 3.02
N GLN A 631 10.70 -28.78 3.44
CA GLN A 631 10.08 -27.75 4.28
C GLN A 631 9.12 -26.86 3.49
N TYR A 632 9.39 -26.62 2.21
CA TYR A 632 8.51 -25.83 1.33
C TYR A 632 7.19 -26.55 1.02
N ASP A 633 7.26 -27.85 0.71
CA ASP A 633 6.12 -28.66 0.29
C ASP A 633 5.04 -28.79 1.39
N VAL A 634 5.42 -28.63 2.65
CA VAL A 634 4.50 -28.68 3.80
C VAL A 634 3.85 -27.33 4.14
N LEU A 635 4.31 -26.22 3.55
CA LEU A 635 3.77 -24.89 3.83
C LEU A 635 2.38 -24.69 3.23
N LEU A 636 1.51 -24.04 4.01
CA LEU A 636 0.23 -23.51 3.55
C LEU A 636 0.45 -22.27 2.65
N PRO A 637 -0.49 -21.94 1.74
CA PRO A 637 -0.34 -20.79 0.84
C PRO A 637 -0.01 -19.45 1.54
N ILE A 638 -0.58 -19.21 2.72
CA ILE A 638 -0.29 -18.01 3.55
C ILE A 638 1.18 -17.98 4.04
N GLU A 639 1.75 -19.14 4.37
CA GLU A 639 3.15 -19.28 4.79
C GLU A 639 4.10 -19.18 3.60
N VAL A 640 3.69 -19.66 2.41
CA VAL A 640 4.44 -19.47 1.17
C VAL A 640 4.50 -17.99 0.80
N TYR A 641 3.41 -17.24 0.98
CA TYR A 641 3.41 -15.79 0.76
C TYR A 641 4.36 -15.05 1.72
N SER A 642 4.52 -15.53 2.95
CA SER A 642 5.58 -15.01 3.83
C SER A 642 6.98 -15.19 3.23
N GLN A 643 7.23 -16.27 2.47
CA GLN A 643 8.49 -16.45 1.74
C GLN A 643 8.61 -15.49 0.56
N VAL A 644 7.51 -15.13 -0.12
CA VAL A 644 7.53 -14.08 -1.15
C VAL A 644 7.97 -12.76 -0.57
N LEU A 645 7.43 -12.36 0.59
CA LEU A 645 7.83 -11.12 1.25
C LEU A 645 9.33 -11.13 1.60
N ARG A 646 9.86 -12.28 2.05
CA ARG A 646 11.31 -12.45 2.28
C ARG A 646 12.11 -12.38 0.98
N TYR A 647 11.64 -13.01 -0.09
CA TYR A 647 12.23 -12.92 -1.42
C TYR A 647 12.29 -11.47 -1.89
N LEU A 648 11.20 -10.70 -1.72
CA LEU A 648 11.17 -9.28 -2.10
C LEU A 648 12.22 -8.49 -1.32
N VAL A 649 12.29 -8.67 0.01
CA VAL A 649 13.28 -8.01 0.86
C VAL A 649 14.70 -8.44 0.50
N ALA A 650 14.96 -9.72 0.29
CA ALA A 650 16.30 -10.24 0.05
C ALA A 650 16.82 -9.92 -1.37
N LYS A 651 15.97 -10.06 -2.40
CA LYS A 651 16.34 -9.80 -3.80
C LYS A 651 16.38 -8.31 -4.12
N PHE A 652 15.38 -7.54 -3.66
CA PHE A 652 15.22 -6.12 -4.01
C PHE A 652 15.59 -5.13 -2.90
N ASN A 653 15.88 -5.59 -1.67
CA ASN A 653 16.19 -4.74 -0.52
C ASN A 653 15.10 -3.67 -0.25
N VAL A 654 13.84 -4.08 -0.28
CA VAL A 654 12.66 -3.21 -0.07
C VAL A 654 12.26 -3.09 1.40
N SER A 655 11.66 -1.96 1.78
CA SER A 655 11.08 -1.76 3.12
C SER A 655 9.59 -2.11 3.13
N LEU A 656 9.23 -3.21 3.78
CA LEU A 656 7.82 -3.64 3.90
C LEU A 656 6.98 -2.66 4.76
N ASN A 657 7.59 -1.95 5.71
CA ASN A 657 6.90 -0.98 6.56
C ASN A 657 6.25 0.14 5.73
N SER A 658 6.88 0.55 4.62
CA SER A 658 6.30 1.57 3.73
C SER A 658 5.04 1.06 3.04
N VAL A 659 5.07 -0.21 2.59
CA VAL A 659 3.92 -0.86 1.94
C VAL A 659 2.76 -1.03 2.94
N GLU A 660 3.06 -1.45 4.17
CA GLU A 660 2.06 -1.59 5.24
C GLU A 660 1.40 -0.25 5.59
N ALA A 661 2.20 0.81 5.73
CA ALA A 661 1.70 2.15 6.00
C ALA A 661 0.79 2.68 4.89
N SER A 662 1.15 2.47 3.62
CA SER A 662 0.31 2.85 2.47
C SER A 662 -1.03 2.12 2.42
N LEU A 663 -1.13 0.92 3.03
CA LEU A 663 -2.36 0.12 3.09
C LEU A 663 -3.15 0.33 4.39
N ASN A 664 -2.66 1.16 5.31
CA ASN A 664 -3.17 1.32 6.68
C ASN A 664 -3.23 -0.01 7.47
N LEU A 665 -2.23 -0.88 7.28
CA LEU A 665 -2.09 -2.14 7.99
C LEU A 665 -1.29 -1.97 9.29
N GLN A 666 -1.51 -2.85 10.26
CA GLN A 666 -0.64 -2.90 11.43
C GLN A 666 0.71 -3.50 11.05
N PRO A 667 1.82 -3.08 11.70
CA PRO A 667 3.14 -3.64 11.44
C PRO A 667 3.16 -5.16 11.58
N GLY A 668 3.69 -5.87 10.57
CA GLY A 668 3.81 -7.33 10.56
C GLY A 668 2.50 -8.08 10.25
N THR A 669 1.58 -7.45 9.52
CA THR A 669 0.32 -8.11 9.08
C THR A 669 0.22 -8.28 7.57
N LEU A 670 1.22 -7.83 6.82
CA LEU A 670 1.25 -7.93 5.36
C LEU A 670 1.15 -9.37 4.86
N ASP A 671 1.76 -10.33 5.56
CA ASP A 671 1.75 -11.77 5.25
C ASP A 671 0.37 -12.44 5.39
N LYS A 672 -0.59 -11.76 6.03
CA LYS A 672 -1.95 -12.26 6.25
C LYS A 672 -2.91 -11.95 5.12
N LEU A 673 -2.46 -11.26 4.07
CA LEU A 673 -3.30 -10.91 2.94
C LEU A 673 -3.75 -12.14 2.14
N SER A 674 -4.99 -12.07 1.64
CA SER A 674 -5.57 -13.05 0.74
C SER A 674 -5.06 -12.89 -0.69
N PRO A 675 -5.28 -13.88 -1.59
CA PRO A 675 -4.85 -13.81 -2.99
C PRO A 675 -5.37 -12.57 -3.73
N THR A 676 -6.56 -12.12 -3.38
CA THR A 676 -7.20 -10.91 -3.87
C THR A 676 -6.55 -9.64 -3.31
N GLY A 677 -6.09 -9.68 -2.06
CA GLY A 677 -5.30 -8.62 -1.45
C GLY A 677 -3.89 -8.50 -2.03
N TRP A 678 -3.28 -9.59 -2.52
CA TRP A 678 -1.95 -9.55 -3.16
C TRP A 678 -1.93 -8.64 -4.38
N GLN A 679 -3.03 -8.57 -5.14
CA GLN A 679 -3.13 -7.69 -6.32
C GLN A 679 -3.07 -6.20 -5.94
N GLU A 680 -3.63 -5.82 -4.79
CA GLU A 680 -3.60 -4.44 -4.30
C GLU A 680 -2.18 -3.99 -3.95
N ILE A 681 -1.29 -4.92 -3.60
CA ILE A 681 0.07 -4.58 -3.15
C ILE A 681 1.06 -4.45 -4.31
N VAL A 682 0.79 -5.05 -5.47
CA VAL A 682 1.71 -5.07 -6.61
C VAL A 682 2.17 -3.65 -7.01
N PRO A 683 1.29 -2.64 -7.16
CA PRO A 683 1.72 -1.27 -7.49
C PRO A 683 2.63 -0.65 -6.42
N LEU A 684 2.35 -0.93 -5.13
CA LEU A 684 3.12 -0.41 -4.00
C LEU A 684 4.50 -1.06 -3.93
N VAL A 685 4.56 -2.38 -4.14
CA VAL A 685 5.82 -3.12 -4.22
C VAL A 685 6.67 -2.62 -5.38
N LYS A 686 6.10 -2.41 -6.57
CA LYS A 686 6.83 -1.84 -7.71
C LYS A 686 7.44 -0.48 -7.39
N ALA A 687 6.64 0.42 -6.81
CA ALA A 687 7.11 1.75 -6.42
C ALA A 687 8.24 1.67 -5.39
N GLU A 688 8.14 0.74 -4.44
CA GLU A 688 9.14 0.51 -3.40
C GLU A 688 10.42 -0.11 -3.95
N ILE A 689 10.34 -1.06 -4.89
CA ILE A 689 11.50 -1.61 -5.61
C ILE A 689 12.24 -0.49 -6.34
N ILE A 690 11.53 0.33 -7.12
CA ILE A 690 12.11 1.47 -7.84
C ILE A 690 12.76 2.46 -6.86
N ARG A 691 12.09 2.75 -5.73
CA ARG A 691 12.60 3.63 -4.69
C ARG A 691 13.89 3.09 -4.07
N SER A 692 13.92 1.80 -3.71
CA SER A 692 15.10 1.13 -3.15
C SER A 692 16.24 1.10 -4.16
N ALA A 693 15.96 0.73 -5.41
CA ALA A 693 16.94 0.68 -6.48
C ALA A 693 17.66 2.02 -6.66
N ARG A 694 16.87 3.10 -6.71
CA ARG A 694 17.36 4.47 -6.84
C ARG A 694 18.25 4.87 -5.66
N GLN A 695 17.87 4.48 -4.43
CA GLN A 695 18.66 4.77 -3.24
C GLN A 695 19.98 4.00 -3.21
N GLN A 696 19.97 2.73 -3.60
CA GLN A 696 21.18 1.90 -3.65
C GLN A 696 22.17 2.39 -4.71
N LEU A 697 21.69 2.89 -5.85
CA LEU A 697 22.53 3.52 -6.86
C LEU A 697 22.84 5.00 -6.60
N ASP A 698 22.21 5.63 -5.60
CA ASP A 698 22.34 7.06 -5.29
C ASP A 698 22.15 7.98 -6.51
N VAL A 699 21.04 7.80 -7.23
CA VAL A 699 20.72 8.57 -8.45
C VAL A 699 19.35 9.23 -8.39
N THR A 700 19.07 10.18 -9.29
CA THR A 700 17.72 10.74 -9.45
C THR A 700 16.79 9.75 -10.16
N LEU A 701 15.46 9.96 -10.08
CA LEU A 701 14.49 9.09 -10.78
C LEU A 701 14.70 9.11 -12.30
N SER A 702 15.01 10.28 -12.87
CA SER A 702 15.28 10.44 -14.30
C SER A 702 16.50 9.64 -14.73
N ASN A 703 17.60 9.73 -13.98
CA ASN A 703 18.82 8.98 -14.30
C ASN A 703 18.60 7.48 -14.13
N PHE A 704 17.84 7.07 -13.10
CA PHE A 704 17.47 5.67 -12.90
C PHE A 704 16.66 5.12 -14.09
N ALA A 705 15.66 5.87 -14.57
CA ALA A 705 14.88 5.47 -15.74
C ALA A 705 15.77 5.30 -16.98
N MET A 706 16.64 6.29 -17.26
CA MET A 706 17.57 6.23 -18.39
C MET A 706 18.55 5.06 -18.31
N LEU A 707 19.06 4.74 -17.11
CA LEU A 707 19.93 3.57 -16.88
C LEU A 707 19.22 2.27 -17.24
N LEU A 708 17.91 2.19 -16.97
CA LEU A 708 17.07 1.05 -17.33
C LEU A 708 16.54 1.10 -18.77
N GLN A 709 16.95 2.09 -19.57
CA GLN A 709 16.46 2.37 -20.93
C GLN A 709 14.95 2.63 -20.99
N GLU A 710 14.44 3.36 -20.00
CA GLU A 710 13.02 3.72 -19.84
C GLU A 710 12.86 5.22 -19.60
N THR A 711 11.64 5.74 -19.75
CA THR A 711 11.25 7.07 -19.28
C THR A 711 10.70 7.03 -17.85
N SER A 712 10.75 8.15 -17.14
CA SER A 712 10.20 8.26 -15.78
C SER A 712 8.72 7.85 -15.70
N GLU A 713 7.93 8.09 -16.75
CA GLU A 713 6.52 7.69 -16.84
C GLU A 713 6.38 6.20 -17.12
N SER A 714 7.17 5.65 -18.06
CA SER A 714 7.11 4.23 -18.42
C SER A 714 7.51 3.30 -17.28
N LEU A 715 8.36 3.75 -16.33
CA LEU A 715 8.71 2.94 -15.16
C LEU A 715 7.49 2.51 -14.33
N GLN A 716 6.43 3.34 -14.29
CA GLN A 716 5.22 3.00 -13.54
C GLN A 716 4.32 2.01 -14.27
N SER A 717 4.43 1.91 -15.59
CA SER A 717 3.62 0.98 -16.41
C SER A 717 4.24 -0.40 -16.56
N LEU A 718 5.53 -0.58 -16.21
CA LEU A 718 6.19 -1.88 -16.27
C LEU A 718 5.52 -2.92 -15.38
N THR A 719 5.47 -4.17 -15.86
CA THR A 719 5.08 -5.33 -15.05
C THR A 719 6.20 -5.68 -14.06
N LEU A 720 5.86 -6.44 -13.01
CA LEU A 720 6.87 -6.84 -12.03
C LEU A 720 7.94 -7.74 -12.67
N ALA A 721 7.54 -8.64 -13.57
CA ALA A 721 8.46 -9.44 -14.39
C ALA A 721 9.41 -8.60 -15.25
N GLN A 722 8.91 -7.49 -15.84
CA GLN A 722 9.77 -6.57 -16.61
C GLN A 722 10.77 -5.84 -15.70
N ILE A 723 10.33 -5.43 -14.51
CA ILE A 723 11.21 -4.81 -13.51
C ILE A 723 12.26 -5.81 -13.03
N GLU A 724 11.88 -7.06 -12.78
CA GLU A 724 12.78 -8.12 -12.37
C GLU A 724 13.80 -8.47 -13.46
N SER A 725 13.36 -8.59 -14.72
CA SER A 725 14.28 -8.79 -15.85
C SER A 725 15.30 -7.66 -15.96
N LYS A 726 14.87 -6.40 -15.79
CA LYS A 726 15.76 -5.23 -15.72
C LYS A 726 16.64 -5.25 -14.47
N TRP A 727 16.14 -5.80 -13.36
CA TRP A 727 16.87 -5.93 -12.12
C TRP A 727 18.03 -6.93 -12.25
N ASP A 728 17.75 -8.13 -12.74
CA ASP A 728 18.73 -9.21 -12.89
C ASP A 728 19.72 -8.91 -14.01
N GLY A 729 19.28 -8.23 -15.08
CA GLY A 729 20.15 -7.86 -16.21
C GLY A 729 20.94 -6.56 -15.98
N VAL A 730 20.22 -5.43 -15.90
CA VAL A 730 20.83 -4.10 -15.96
C VAL A 730 21.23 -3.62 -14.57
N PHE A 731 20.31 -3.62 -13.60
CA PHE A 731 20.55 -3.08 -12.27
C PHE A 731 21.62 -3.84 -11.50
N SER A 732 21.58 -5.17 -11.49
CA SER A 732 22.57 -6.01 -10.82
C SER A 732 23.97 -5.82 -11.40
N ARG A 733 24.07 -5.67 -12.73
CA ARG A 733 25.32 -5.29 -13.41
C ARG A 733 25.80 -3.91 -12.93
N LEU A 734 24.91 -2.93 -12.86
CA LEU A 734 25.23 -1.56 -12.42
C LEU A 734 25.68 -1.52 -10.95
N LEU A 735 24.99 -2.20 -10.04
CA LEU A 735 25.37 -2.28 -8.62
C LEU A 735 26.74 -2.95 -8.45
N LYS A 736 26.94 -4.10 -9.11
CA LYS A 736 28.23 -4.81 -9.07
C LYS A 736 29.34 -3.93 -9.64
N GLY A 737 29.10 -3.30 -10.79
CA GLY A 737 30.04 -2.39 -11.43
C GLY A 737 30.38 -1.19 -10.54
N LYS A 738 29.37 -0.52 -9.97
CA LYS A 738 29.52 0.62 -9.05
C LYS A 738 30.32 0.24 -7.81
N SER A 739 29.99 -0.90 -7.19
CA SER A 739 30.73 -1.42 -6.03
C SER A 739 32.20 -1.72 -6.38
N VAL A 740 32.48 -2.32 -7.54
CA VAL A 740 33.85 -2.56 -8.00
C VAL A 740 34.59 -1.25 -8.26
N MET A 741 33.94 -0.28 -8.90
CA MET A 741 34.49 1.06 -9.17
C MET A 741 34.91 1.79 -7.88
N GLU A 742 34.09 1.67 -6.83
CA GLU A 742 34.23 2.43 -5.57
C GLU A 742 35.03 1.71 -4.50
N ASN A 743 35.06 0.38 -4.48
CA ASN A 743 35.63 -0.37 -3.36
C ASN A 743 36.92 -1.11 -3.72
N LYS A 744 37.14 -1.48 -4.98
CA LYS A 744 38.35 -2.22 -5.40
C LYS A 744 39.39 -1.33 -6.06
N SER A 745 40.66 -1.57 -5.78
CA SER A 745 41.75 -0.94 -6.53
C SER A 745 41.91 -1.58 -7.92
N VAL A 746 42.54 -0.88 -8.88
CA VAL A 746 42.85 -1.44 -10.20
C VAL A 746 43.67 -2.73 -10.06
N LEU A 747 44.63 -2.77 -9.13
CA LEU A 747 45.46 -3.95 -8.84
C LEU A 747 44.63 -5.16 -8.39
N GLN A 748 43.66 -4.95 -7.49
CA GLN A 748 42.76 -6.02 -7.05
C GLN A 748 41.92 -6.54 -8.21
N ILE A 749 41.37 -5.65 -9.05
CA ILE A 749 40.53 -6.03 -10.20
C ILE A 749 41.32 -6.86 -11.21
N ILE A 750 42.56 -6.47 -11.55
CA ILE A 750 43.37 -7.25 -12.49
C ILE A 750 43.81 -8.61 -11.92
N THR A 751 44.05 -8.67 -10.61
CA THR A 751 44.38 -9.92 -9.91
C THR A 751 43.18 -10.88 -9.94
N ASP A 752 41.98 -10.38 -9.66
CA ASP A 752 40.74 -11.16 -9.69
C ASP A 752 40.43 -11.71 -11.09
N ILE A 753 40.82 -11.01 -12.15
CA ILE A 753 40.58 -11.39 -13.56
C ILE A 753 41.77 -12.17 -14.15
N GLY A 754 42.89 -12.29 -13.43
CA GLY A 754 44.07 -13.05 -13.85
C GLY A 754 44.91 -12.39 -14.95
N ILE A 755 44.94 -11.04 -15.01
CA ILE A 755 45.75 -10.28 -15.99
C ILE A 755 46.86 -9.48 -15.30
N THR A 756 47.92 -9.17 -16.04
CA THR A 756 49.11 -8.45 -15.52
C THR A 756 49.03 -6.94 -15.78
N SER A 757 49.65 -6.13 -14.93
CA SER A 757 49.75 -4.66 -15.10
C SER A 757 50.40 -4.25 -16.43
N ALA A 758 51.30 -5.09 -16.98
CA ALA A 758 51.91 -4.87 -18.29
C ALA A 758 50.89 -4.88 -19.44
N SER A 759 49.85 -5.72 -19.34
CA SER A 759 48.81 -5.84 -20.37
C SER A 759 47.87 -4.63 -20.46
N LEU A 760 47.91 -3.73 -19.47
CA LEU A 760 47.07 -2.54 -19.42
C LEU A 760 47.75 -1.27 -19.95
N GLN A 761 49.03 -1.29 -20.30
CA GLN A 761 49.77 -0.07 -20.64
C GLN A 761 49.11 0.73 -21.77
N ASP A 762 48.68 0.08 -22.84
CA ASP A 762 48.03 0.74 -23.99
C ASP A 762 46.49 0.71 -23.93
N VAL A 763 45.92 0.23 -22.82
CA VAL A 763 44.48 0.23 -22.59
C VAL A 763 44.07 1.57 -21.99
N THR A 764 43.00 2.17 -22.49
CA THR A 764 42.47 3.41 -21.89
C THR A 764 41.66 3.12 -20.62
N VAL A 765 41.61 4.08 -19.71
CA VAL A 765 40.86 3.94 -18.45
C VAL A 765 39.39 3.58 -18.70
N LEU A 766 38.74 4.21 -19.68
CA LEU A 766 37.35 3.90 -20.01
C LEU A 766 37.19 2.52 -20.66
N LYS A 767 38.14 2.10 -21.51
CA LYS A 767 38.10 0.76 -22.12
C LYS A 767 38.26 -0.33 -21.06
N PHE A 768 39.13 -0.10 -20.07
CA PHE A 768 39.26 -0.97 -18.90
C PHE A 768 37.94 -1.07 -18.12
N ILE A 769 37.29 0.05 -17.82
CA ILE A 769 36.00 0.06 -17.12
C ILE A 769 34.92 -0.68 -17.92
N GLN A 770 34.85 -0.45 -19.23
CA GLN A 770 33.86 -1.07 -20.10
C GLN A 770 34.06 -2.58 -20.26
N GLU A 771 35.29 -3.04 -20.48
CA GLU A 771 35.58 -4.46 -20.77
C GLU A 771 35.81 -5.31 -19.52
N ARG A 772 36.24 -4.70 -18.40
CA ARG A 772 36.65 -5.44 -17.18
C ARG A 772 35.73 -5.21 -15.98
N ILE A 773 35.09 -4.05 -15.89
CA ILE A 773 34.11 -3.73 -14.83
C ILE A 773 32.66 -3.83 -15.37
N ASN A 774 32.50 -3.87 -16.69
CA ASN A 774 31.22 -3.97 -17.39
C ASN A 774 30.28 -2.77 -17.14
N LEU A 775 30.85 -1.56 -17.12
CA LEU A 775 30.11 -0.30 -17.11
C LEU A 775 30.38 0.50 -18.38
N THR A 776 29.32 0.90 -19.07
CA THR A 776 29.40 1.71 -20.29
C THR A 776 29.64 3.19 -19.98
N LYS A 777 29.98 3.98 -21.00
CA LYS A 777 30.11 5.43 -20.85
C LYS A 777 28.82 6.08 -20.33
N SER A 778 27.67 5.70 -20.87
CA SER A 778 26.36 6.19 -20.40
C SER A 778 26.07 5.81 -18.95
N ASP A 779 26.48 4.61 -18.52
CA ASP A 779 26.31 4.19 -17.12
C ASP A 779 27.09 5.13 -16.19
N LEU A 780 28.34 5.45 -16.53
CA LEU A 780 29.18 6.36 -15.73
C LEU A 780 28.61 7.78 -15.66
N LEU A 781 28.03 8.29 -16.75
CA LEU A 781 27.37 9.60 -16.77
C LEU A 781 26.21 9.65 -15.78
N LEU A 782 25.37 8.63 -15.80
CA LEU A 782 24.13 8.61 -15.02
C LEU A 782 24.35 8.24 -13.55
N LEU A 783 25.31 7.35 -13.26
CA LEU A 783 25.64 6.90 -11.89
C LEU A 783 26.38 7.96 -11.06
N TYR A 784 27.28 8.72 -11.70
CA TYR A 784 28.15 9.68 -11.00
C TYR A 784 27.90 11.14 -11.38
N ASN A 785 26.90 11.39 -12.24
CA ASN A 785 26.58 12.72 -12.75
C ASN A 785 27.79 13.42 -13.41
N PHE A 786 28.60 12.64 -14.14
CA PHE A 786 29.73 13.16 -14.89
C PHE A 786 29.28 13.91 -16.15
N SER A 787 30.07 14.89 -16.59
CA SER A 787 29.83 15.59 -17.86
C SER A 787 30.06 14.64 -19.04
N SER A 788 29.12 14.58 -20.00
CA SER A 788 29.29 13.80 -21.25
C SER A 788 30.57 14.19 -21.98
N ILE A 789 30.80 15.49 -22.09
CA ILE A 789 32.01 16.07 -22.66
C ILE A 789 33.22 15.64 -21.83
N GLY A 790 33.13 15.70 -20.49
CA GLY A 790 34.20 15.27 -19.60
C GLY A 790 34.65 13.82 -19.81
N ILE A 791 33.71 12.87 -19.85
CA ILE A 791 34.02 11.45 -20.10
C ILE A 791 34.68 11.28 -21.48
N GLU A 792 34.25 12.00 -22.50
CA GLU A 792 34.90 11.95 -23.81
C GLU A 792 36.34 12.48 -23.75
N VAL A 793 36.62 13.55 -23.00
CA VAL A 793 37.99 14.07 -22.80
C VAL A 793 38.87 13.02 -22.14
N ALA A 794 38.37 12.35 -21.12
CA ALA A 794 39.13 11.41 -20.29
C ALA A 794 39.34 10.05 -20.99
N GLY A 795 38.50 9.73 -21.98
CA GLY A 795 38.50 8.45 -22.70
C GLY A 795 39.75 8.02 -23.47
N PRO A 796 40.57 8.93 -24.04
CA PRO A 796 41.74 8.57 -24.84
C PRO A 796 43.04 8.54 -24.03
N TYR A 797 43.00 8.57 -22.69
CA TYR A 797 44.20 8.46 -21.85
C TYR A 797 44.45 7.01 -21.44
N THR A 798 45.64 6.51 -21.76
CA THR A 798 46.10 5.15 -21.45
C THR A 798 46.78 5.07 -20.08
N PHE A 799 46.79 3.89 -19.44
CA PHE A 799 47.49 3.71 -18.16
C PHE A 799 48.99 4.02 -18.25
N LYS A 800 49.61 3.93 -19.43
CA LYS A 800 51.01 4.32 -19.69
C LYS A 800 51.23 5.83 -19.65
N GLU A 801 50.27 6.61 -20.15
CA GLU A 801 50.37 8.07 -20.26
C GLU A 801 50.08 8.79 -18.94
N LEU A 802 49.17 8.23 -18.12
CA LEU A 802 48.69 8.89 -16.90
C LEU A 802 49.80 9.31 -15.92
N PRO A 803 50.82 8.49 -15.63
CA PRO A 803 51.91 8.91 -14.74
C PRO A 803 52.62 10.19 -15.19
N GLY A 804 52.80 10.39 -16.50
CA GLY A 804 53.50 11.54 -17.06
C GLY A 804 52.67 12.83 -17.11
N TYR A 805 51.34 12.73 -17.08
CA TYR A 805 50.44 13.89 -17.13
C TYR A 805 49.85 14.27 -15.77
N CYS A 806 49.73 13.29 -14.86
CA CYS A 806 49.10 13.47 -13.55
C CYS A 806 50.10 13.54 -12.39
N ASP A 807 51.40 13.37 -12.63
CA ASP A 807 52.45 13.27 -11.59
C ASP A 807 52.13 12.19 -10.53
N ILE A 808 51.52 11.06 -10.96
CA ILE A 808 51.17 9.91 -10.11
C ILE A 808 52.17 8.78 -10.39
N SER A 809 52.71 8.14 -9.34
CA SER A 809 53.59 6.98 -9.53
C SER A 809 52.83 5.78 -10.13
N LYS A 810 53.53 4.88 -10.84
CA LYS A 810 52.89 3.69 -11.41
C LYS A 810 52.23 2.82 -10.33
N ASP A 811 52.84 2.68 -9.17
CA ASP A 811 52.30 1.87 -8.08
C ASP A 811 51.07 2.52 -7.42
N ASP A 812 51.09 3.85 -7.25
CA ASP A 812 49.92 4.59 -6.73
C ASP A 812 48.74 4.56 -7.70
N LEU A 813 49.01 4.54 -9.01
CA LEU A 813 47.98 4.42 -10.04
C LEU A 813 47.21 3.09 -9.90
N PHE A 814 47.92 1.97 -9.71
CA PHE A 814 47.29 0.65 -9.57
C PHE A 814 46.62 0.44 -8.20
N ASN A 815 47.09 1.12 -7.16
CA ASN A 815 46.47 1.08 -5.83
C ASN A 815 45.21 1.95 -5.71
N LYS A 816 44.95 2.85 -6.67
CA LYS A 816 43.72 3.66 -6.69
C LYS A 816 42.52 2.87 -7.18
N GLN A 817 41.35 3.27 -6.69
CA GLN A 817 40.05 2.80 -7.17
C GLN A 817 39.74 3.42 -8.53
N PRO A 818 39.16 2.66 -9.49
CA PRO A 818 38.78 3.19 -10.80
C PRO A 818 37.89 4.45 -10.71
N HIS A 819 36.96 4.52 -9.75
CA HIS A 819 36.15 5.73 -9.53
C HIS A 819 37.03 6.95 -9.22
N LYS A 820 37.97 6.81 -8.29
CA LYS A 820 38.91 7.88 -7.94
C LYS A 820 39.77 8.30 -9.12
N LEU A 821 40.24 7.34 -9.93
CA LEU A 821 40.98 7.67 -11.15
C LEU A 821 40.14 8.49 -12.13
N VAL A 822 38.89 8.10 -12.40
CA VAL A 822 38.00 8.87 -13.28
C VAL A 822 37.72 10.26 -12.70
N VAL A 823 37.43 10.36 -11.40
CA VAL A 823 37.22 11.65 -10.73
C VAL A 823 38.46 12.55 -10.83
N SER A 824 39.67 12.02 -10.59
CA SER A 824 40.94 12.73 -10.73
C SER A 824 41.13 13.29 -12.14
N LEU A 825 40.73 12.56 -13.17
CA LEU A 825 40.83 12.98 -14.57
C LEU A 825 39.78 14.04 -14.95
N LEU A 826 38.57 13.93 -14.40
CA LEU A 826 37.46 14.83 -14.69
C LEU A 826 37.47 16.12 -13.85
N GLY A 827 38.19 16.13 -12.72
CA GLY A 827 38.20 17.27 -11.80
C GLY A 827 36.88 17.45 -11.05
N HIS A 828 36.16 16.36 -10.73
CA HIS A 828 34.82 16.39 -10.14
C HIS A 828 34.85 16.58 -8.61
N ASN A 829 33.91 17.35 -8.04
CA ASN A 829 33.81 17.62 -6.59
C ASN A 829 35.10 18.12 -5.90
N GLY A 830 35.95 18.84 -6.63
CA GLY A 830 37.16 19.46 -6.08
C GLY A 830 38.40 18.57 -6.03
N ASP A 831 38.30 17.28 -6.36
CA ASP A 831 39.47 16.41 -6.54
C ASP A 831 40.08 16.68 -7.92
N MET A 832 41.26 17.32 -7.93
CA MET A 832 42.01 17.68 -9.13
C MET A 832 43.42 17.07 -9.11
N THR A 833 43.54 15.88 -8.53
CA THR A 833 44.84 15.18 -8.40
C THR A 833 45.53 14.93 -9.74
N CYS A 834 44.80 14.87 -10.86
CA CYS A 834 45.39 14.98 -12.21
C CYS A 834 45.14 16.36 -12.84
N ARG A 835 45.84 17.38 -12.33
CA ARG A 835 45.57 18.79 -12.65
C ARG A 835 45.53 19.10 -14.15
N LYS A 836 46.50 18.60 -14.94
CA LYS A 836 46.58 18.87 -16.38
C LYS A 836 45.38 18.33 -17.16
N ILE A 837 44.96 17.09 -16.89
CA ILE A 837 43.83 16.48 -17.58
C ILE A 837 42.49 17.09 -17.11
N ALA A 838 42.37 17.35 -15.80
CA ALA A 838 41.19 18.04 -15.25
C ALA A 838 41.02 19.45 -15.84
N LEU A 839 42.11 20.16 -16.13
CA LEU A 839 42.11 21.48 -16.76
C LEU A 839 41.59 21.41 -18.21
N VAL A 840 41.96 20.37 -18.98
CA VAL A 840 41.43 20.12 -20.34
C VAL A 840 39.92 19.90 -20.31
N VAL A 841 39.43 19.09 -19.37
CA VAL A 841 38.00 18.84 -19.19
C VAL A 841 37.28 20.16 -18.87
N ALA A 842 37.79 20.91 -17.91
CA ALA A 842 37.19 22.17 -17.47
C ALA A 842 37.21 23.24 -18.58
N ALA A 843 38.27 23.33 -19.39
CA ALA A 843 38.33 24.23 -20.55
C ALA A 843 37.21 23.99 -21.56
N ALA A 844 36.76 22.73 -21.68
CA ALA A 844 35.64 22.37 -22.55
C ALA A 844 34.27 22.65 -21.91
N THR A 845 34.13 22.49 -20.59
CA THR A 845 32.82 22.38 -19.91
C THR A 845 32.46 23.51 -18.96
N THR A 846 33.42 24.30 -18.48
CA THR A 846 33.20 25.38 -17.51
C THR A 846 33.54 26.74 -18.12
N THR A 847 32.92 27.81 -17.63
CA THR A 847 33.19 29.17 -18.14
C THR A 847 34.62 29.60 -17.83
N VAL A 848 35.18 30.54 -18.59
CA VAL A 848 36.57 30.96 -18.42
C VAL A 848 36.84 31.50 -17.01
N ASP A 849 35.90 32.23 -16.40
CA ASP A 849 36.05 32.72 -15.02
C ASP A 849 35.99 31.58 -13.98
N GLN A 850 35.10 30.59 -14.18
CA GLN A 850 35.03 29.41 -13.30
C GLN A 850 36.30 28.55 -13.40
N LEU A 851 36.84 28.41 -14.61
CA LEU A 851 38.09 27.74 -14.89
C LEU A 851 39.27 28.46 -14.21
N ALA A 852 39.35 29.78 -14.39
CA ALA A 852 40.35 30.67 -13.78
C ALA A 852 40.33 30.57 -12.25
N ALA A 853 39.14 30.67 -11.63
CA ALA A 853 38.96 30.53 -10.19
C ALA A 853 39.34 29.14 -9.69
N LYS A 854 39.00 28.08 -10.44
CA LYS A 854 39.24 26.69 -10.03
C LYS A 854 40.71 26.28 -10.14
N PHE A 855 41.46 26.79 -11.11
CA PHE A 855 42.85 26.40 -11.36
C PHE A 855 43.88 27.48 -11.01
N ASN A 856 43.41 28.60 -10.44
CA ASN A 856 44.20 29.72 -9.95
C ASN A 856 45.13 30.32 -11.03
N PHE A 857 44.52 30.84 -12.09
CA PHE A 857 45.20 31.62 -13.12
C PHE A 857 44.34 32.80 -13.58
N GLU A 858 44.94 33.82 -14.19
CA GLU A 858 44.22 34.95 -14.78
C GLU A 858 44.26 34.86 -16.32
N PRO A 859 43.10 34.82 -17.00
CA PRO A 859 43.05 34.79 -18.46
C PRO A 859 43.41 36.17 -19.03
N ALA A 860 44.48 36.23 -19.82
CA ALA A 860 44.94 37.49 -20.42
C ALA A 860 44.05 37.88 -21.62
N ASN A 861 43.44 39.07 -21.58
CA ASN A 861 42.49 39.49 -22.62
C ASN A 861 43.14 39.78 -23.99
N ASN A 862 44.41 40.18 -24.00
CA ASN A 862 45.14 40.69 -25.19
C ASN A 862 46.18 39.70 -25.73
N VAL A 863 46.18 38.46 -25.24
CA VAL A 863 47.06 37.39 -25.74
C VAL A 863 46.27 36.57 -26.73
N SER A 864 46.93 36.08 -27.78
CA SER A 864 46.26 35.21 -28.75
C SER A 864 45.71 33.96 -28.05
N MET A 865 44.52 33.52 -28.45
CA MET A 865 43.93 32.32 -27.85
C MET A 865 44.83 31.09 -28.02
N LEU A 866 45.56 30.98 -29.13
CA LEU A 866 46.54 29.93 -29.36
C LEU A 866 47.62 29.88 -28.26
N MET A 867 48.28 31.01 -27.99
CA MET A 867 49.32 31.08 -26.95
C MET A 867 48.73 30.84 -25.56
N MET A 868 47.53 31.38 -25.31
CA MET A 868 46.81 31.16 -24.06
C MET A 868 46.52 29.67 -23.83
N PHE A 869 46.16 28.90 -24.87
CA PHE A 869 45.93 27.47 -24.74
C PHE A 869 47.21 26.66 -24.53
N GLU A 870 48.32 27.00 -25.20
CA GLU A 870 49.62 26.34 -24.97
C GLU A 870 50.10 26.53 -23.54
N ASP A 871 50.12 27.78 -23.07
CA ASP A 871 50.63 28.15 -21.75
C ASP A 871 49.79 27.56 -20.62
N LEU A 872 48.45 27.56 -20.81
CA LEU A 872 47.51 27.05 -19.83
C LEU A 872 47.50 25.53 -19.75
N LEU A 873 47.38 24.83 -20.88
CA LEU A 873 47.08 23.39 -20.90
C LEU A 873 48.33 22.50 -20.87
N GLN A 874 49.46 22.96 -21.41
CA GLN A 874 50.76 22.27 -21.36
C GLN A 874 50.68 20.75 -21.71
N LEU A 875 49.90 20.42 -22.73
CA LEU A 875 49.62 19.06 -23.19
C LEU A 875 49.83 18.97 -24.71
N PRO A 876 49.96 17.75 -25.27
CA PRO A 876 50.08 17.59 -26.71
C PRO A 876 48.90 18.23 -27.45
N TRP A 877 49.18 18.88 -28.59
CA TRP A 877 48.20 19.64 -29.37
C TRP A 877 46.92 18.88 -29.70
N ARG A 878 47.00 17.56 -29.96
CA ARG A 878 45.81 16.72 -30.20
C ARG A 878 44.83 16.73 -29.02
N LYS A 879 45.32 16.83 -27.78
CA LYS A 879 44.49 16.89 -26.56
C LYS A 879 43.92 18.29 -26.33
N ILE A 880 44.70 19.33 -26.65
CA ILE A 880 44.26 20.74 -26.61
C ILE A 880 43.17 21.00 -27.66
N ALA A 881 43.38 20.57 -28.91
CA ALA A 881 42.45 20.68 -30.04
C ALA A 881 41.06 20.17 -29.71
N TRP A 882 41.02 19.01 -29.08
CA TRP A 882 39.77 18.39 -28.65
C TRP A 882 39.05 19.26 -27.60
N ALA A 883 39.77 19.79 -26.61
CA ALA A 883 39.21 20.56 -25.50
C ALA A 883 38.47 21.81 -25.98
N VAL A 884 39.09 22.53 -26.92
CA VAL A 884 38.54 23.76 -27.47
C VAL A 884 37.72 23.52 -28.75
N ASN A 885 37.61 22.27 -29.21
CA ASN A 885 36.89 21.87 -30.43
C ASN A 885 37.40 22.61 -31.68
N ALA A 886 38.72 22.71 -31.79
CA ALA A 886 39.41 23.29 -32.94
C ALA A 886 39.92 22.17 -33.85
N SER A 887 39.57 22.27 -35.12
CA SER A 887 40.19 21.51 -36.21
C SER A 887 41.50 22.16 -36.65
N LEU A 888 42.23 21.50 -37.57
CA LEU A 888 43.54 21.98 -38.02
C LEU A 888 43.47 23.39 -38.65
N SER A 889 42.38 23.71 -39.38
CA SER A 889 42.17 25.01 -40.01
C SER A 889 41.83 26.16 -39.08
N ASP A 890 41.44 25.83 -37.86
CA ASP A 890 40.90 26.82 -36.93
C ASP A 890 42.05 27.52 -36.20
N TRP A 891 43.17 26.84 -36.02
CA TRP A 891 44.34 27.36 -35.28
C TRP A 891 44.93 28.66 -35.81
N PRO A 892 45.09 28.91 -37.12
CA PRO A 892 45.51 30.21 -37.62
C PRO A 892 44.54 31.34 -37.22
N VAL A 893 43.23 31.06 -37.18
CA VAL A 893 42.19 32.01 -36.74
C VAL A 893 42.31 32.25 -35.23
N LEU A 894 42.46 31.19 -34.44
CA LEU A 894 42.66 31.28 -32.98
C LEU A 894 44.00 31.92 -32.59
N GLY A 895 45.02 31.83 -33.46
CA GLY A 895 46.31 32.51 -33.30
C GLY A 895 46.26 34.00 -33.64
N ALA A 896 45.34 34.41 -34.51
CA ALA A 896 45.13 35.80 -34.91
C ALA A 896 44.15 36.56 -34.01
N MET A 897 43.47 35.88 -33.08
CA MET A 897 42.43 36.47 -32.24
C MET A 897 42.78 36.46 -30.75
N THR A 898 42.49 37.58 -30.09
CA THR A 898 42.49 37.73 -28.63
C THR A 898 41.06 37.74 -28.08
N LEU A 899 40.86 37.58 -26.77
CA LEU A 899 39.52 37.71 -26.18
C LEU A 899 38.93 39.12 -26.40
N THR A 900 39.77 40.15 -26.45
CA THR A 900 39.38 41.53 -26.79
C THR A 900 38.89 41.65 -28.23
N ASP A 901 39.56 41.00 -29.19
CA ASP A 901 39.12 41.02 -30.60
C ASP A 901 37.76 40.34 -30.76
N ILE A 902 37.56 39.24 -30.04
CA ILE A 902 36.30 38.48 -30.07
C ILE A 902 35.16 39.32 -29.47
N ALA A 903 35.39 39.93 -28.30
CA ALA A 903 34.44 40.85 -27.67
C ALA A 903 33.98 41.95 -28.65
N ASN A 904 34.93 42.57 -29.36
CA ASN A 904 34.66 43.58 -30.37
C ASN A 904 33.86 43.03 -31.56
N LEU A 905 34.23 41.87 -32.09
CA LEU A 905 33.57 41.25 -33.25
C LEU A 905 32.16 40.73 -32.93
N THR A 906 31.91 40.26 -31.70
CA THR A 906 30.60 39.76 -31.26
C THR A 906 29.75 40.83 -30.57
N SER A 907 30.26 42.06 -30.40
CA SER A 907 29.60 43.14 -29.63
C SER A 907 29.24 42.73 -28.19
N GLU A 908 30.07 41.89 -27.57
CA GLU A 908 29.97 41.49 -26.16
C GLU A 908 31.14 42.12 -25.38
N THR A 909 31.06 42.21 -24.04
CA THR A 909 32.24 42.57 -23.23
C THR A 909 33.09 41.34 -22.94
N THR A 910 34.40 41.53 -22.76
CA THR A 910 35.31 40.44 -22.36
C THR A 910 34.87 39.79 -21.06
N ASP A 911 34.35 40.56 -20.10
CA ASP A 911 33.82 40.02 -18.83
C ASP A 911 32.55 39.19 -19.04
N ASN A 912 31.65 39.58 -19.93
CA ASN A 912 30.48 38.77 -20.24
C ASN A 912 30.86 37.45 -20.93
N ILE A 913 31.82 37.50 -21.87
CA ILE A 913 32.35 36.29 -22.52
C ILE A 913 32.96 35.34 -21.50
N LYS A 914 33.81 35.83 -20.58
CA LYS A 914 34.47 34.98 -19.59
C LYS A 914 33.50 34.41 -18.54
N LEU A 915 32.49 35.18 -18.16
CA LEU A 915 31.49 34.77 -17.17
C LEU A 915 30.55 33.68 -17.72
N GLN A 916 30.19 33.75 -19.01
CA GLN A 916 29.11 32.95 -19.60
C GLN A 916 29.58 31.81 -20.51
N LYS A 917 30.80 31.88 -21.09
CA LYS A 917 31.25 30.94 -22.11
C LYS A 917 32.50 30.16 -21.68
N SER A 918 32.54 28.87 -22.02
CA SER A 918 33.77 28.05 -21.95
C SER A 918 34.68 28.36 -23.15
N PHE A 919 35.96 27.98 -23.06
CA PHE A 919 36.87 28.16 -24.20
C PHE A 919 36.38 27.43 -25.46
N ARG A 920 35.76 26.25 -25.31
CA ARG A 920 35.11 25.53 -26.42
C ARG A 920 33.95 26.31 -27.05
N GLN A 921 33.13 26.97 -26.23
CA GLN A 921 32.03 27.81 -26.73
C GLN A 921 32.56 29.08 -27.39
N ILE A 922 33.64 29.66 -26.87
CA ILE A 922 34.32 30.82 -27.47
C ILE A 922 34.89 30.45 -28.83
N THR A 923 35.61 29.34 -28.95
CA THR A 923 36.13 28.84 -30.23
C THR A 923 35.00 28.63 -31.24
N ARG A 924 33.88 28.02 -30.86
CA ARG A 924 32.73 27.87 -31.76
C ARG A 924 32.15 29.22 -32.19
N ALA A 925 31.94 30.13 -31.24
CA ALA A 925 31.41 31.46 -31.53
C ALA A 925 32.31 32.25 -32.50
N VAL A 926 33.63 32.08 -32.39
CA VAL A 926 34.63 32.65 -33.31
C VAL A 926 34.52 32.06 -34.70
N LEU A 927 34.41 30.73 -34.80
CA LEU A 927 34.36 30.03 -36.09
C LEU A 927 33.02 30.23 -36.82
N ASP A 928 31.95 30.54 -36.08
CA ASP A 928 30.65 30.89 -36.65
C ASP A 928 30.60 32.32 -37.23
N LEU A 929 31.62 33.17 -36.98
CA LEU A 929 31.69 34.51 -37.56
C LEU A 929 31.91 34.46 -39.08
N PRO A 930 31.31 35.38 -39.86
CA PRO A 930 31.60 35.50 -41.29
C PRO A 930 33.10 35.70 -41.54
N ARG A 931 33.67 34.95 -42.49
CA ARG A 931 35.12 34.96 -42.78
C ARG A 931 35.69 36.35 -42.98
N ASN A 932 34.91 37.23 -43.63
CA ASN A 932 35.28 38.62 -43.90
C ASN A 932 35.51 39.46 -42.63
N SER A 933 34.89 39.08 -41.51
CA SER A 933 34.95 39.82 -40.25
C SER A 933 36.33 39.77 -39.60
N TYR A 934 37.17 38.79 -39.93
CA TYR A 934 38.50 38.61 -39.31
C TYR A 934 39.65 38.40 -40.31
N THR A 935 39.39 38.60 -41.61
CA THR A 935 40.41 38.42 -42.66
C THR A 935 41.63 39.32 -42.48
N SER A 936 41.45 40.56 -41.99
CA SER A 936 42.57 41.48 -41.76
C SER A 936 43.48 40.99 -40.63
N LEU A 937 42.90 40.60 -39.50
CA LEU A 937 43.62 40.05 -38.34
C LEU A 937 44.45 38.81 -38.73
N LEU A 938 43.89 37.95 -39.57
CA LEU A 938 44.59 36.77 -40.08
C LEU A 938 45.80 37.14 -40.96
N ASN A 939 45.65 38.15 -41.82
CA ASN A 939 46.74 38.61 -42.68
C ASN A 939 47.86 39.30 -41.89
N ASP A 940 47.49 40.06 -40.86
CA ASP A 940 48.43 40.70 -39.94
C ASP A 940 49.22 39.65 -39.14
N TYR A 941 48.52 38.65 -38.59
CA TYR A 941 49.13 37.53 -37.89
C TYR A 941 50.10 36.72 -38.77
N ARG A 942 49.73 36.46 -40.04
CA ARG A 942 50.63 35.82 -41.01
C ARG A 942 51.87 36.66 -41.28
N SER A 943 51.71 37.96 -41.42
CA SER A 943 52.83 38.89 -41.65
C SER A 943 53.77 38.94 -40.44
N GLU A 944 53.23 38.90 -39.23
CA GLU A 944 53.99 38.83 -37.98
C GLU A 944 54.77 37.51 -37.86
N LEU A 945 54.14 36.37 -38.16
CA LEU A 945 54.82 35.06 -38.18
C LEU A 945 55.98 35.04 -39.19
N VAL A 946 55.78 35.60 -40.39
CA VAL A 946 56.83 35.71 -41.41
C VAL A 946 57.98 36.60 -40.93
N SER A 947 57.67 37.73 -40.29
CA SER A 947 58.66 38.63 -39.68
C SER A 947 59.46 37.94 -38.55
N LYS A 948 58.76 37.20 -37.70
CA LYS A 948 59.35 36.47 -36.57
C LYS A 948 60.23 35.32 -37.06
N ALA A 949 59.81 34.60 -38.10
CA ALA A 949 60.65 33.61 -38.79
C ALA A 949 61.89 34.29 -39.37
N ALA A 950 61.74 35.36 -40.16
CA ALA A 950 62.85 36.08 -40.78
C ALA A 950 63.90 36.56 -39.75
N SER A 951 63.46 37.06 -38.59
CA SER A 951 64.35 37.48 -37.50
C SER A 951 65.05 36.32 -36.77
N LEU A 952 64.39 35.17 -36.60
CA LEU A 952 64.99 33.96 -36.00
C LEU A 952 66.02 33.30 -36.92
N PHE A 953 65.85 33.40 -38.24
CA PHE A 953 66.75 32.79 -39.22
C PHE A 953 67.90 33.71 -39.67
N TYR A 954 67.89 35.01 -39.33
CA TYR A 954 68.97 35.97 -39.62
C TYR A 954 69.43 36.02 -41.09
N VAL A 955 68.54 35.78 -42.05
CA VAL A 955 68.91 35.70 -43.48
C VAL A 955 68.43 36.90 -44.29
N ASN A 956 69.36 37.60 -44.93
CA ASN A 956 69.10 38.37 -46.14
C ASN A 956 69.23 37.40 -47.33
N SER A 957 68.15 37.19 -48.08
CA SER A 957 67.93 36.05 -49.00
C SER A 957 68.94 35.90 -50.15
N SER A 958 69.85 36.85 -50.35
CA SER A 958 70.78 36.89 -51.48
C SER A 958 72.20 36.36 -51.21
N LYS A 959 72.54 35.92 -49.98
CA LYS A 959 73.94 35.63 -49.60
C LYS A 959 74.28 34.22 -49.13
N VAL A 960 73.30 33.35 -48.88
CA VAL A 960 73.57 32.02 -48.26
C VAL A 960 73.97 30.96 -49.29
N CYS A 961 73.50 31.04 -50.53
CA CYS A 961 74.10 30.34 -51.66
C CYS A 961 73.63 30.98 -52.97
N ASP A 962 74.55 31.09 -53.93
CA ASP A 962 74.25 31.70 -55.23
C ASP A 962 73.19 30.86 -55.96
N GLY A 963 71.98 31.40 -56.10
CA GLY A 963 70.83 30.74 -56.75
C GLY A 963 69.94 29.86 -55.85
N CYS A 964 70.03 29.95 -54.52
CA CYS A 964 69.13 29.23 -53.63
C CYS A 964 67.86 30.01 -53.29
N ASP A 965 66.69 29.41 -53.49
CA ASP A 965 65.46 29.91 -52.88
C ASP A 965 65.36 29.36 -51.45
N ILE A 966 65.47 30.25 -50.46
CA ILE A 966 65.37 29.87 -49.06
C ILE A 966 63.96 29.38 -48.70
N VAL A 967 62.95 29.83 -49.44
CA VAL A 967 61.58 29.32 -49.35
C VAL A 967 61.57 27.85 -49.74
N ASP A 968 62.28 27.44 -50.78
CA ASP A 968 62.41 26.02 -51.17
C ASP A 968 63.17 25.16 -50.16
N ILE A 969 64.19 25.72 -49.49
CA ILE A 969 64.95 24.98 -48.46
C ILE A 969 64.10 24.79 -47.19
N LEU A 970 63.38 25.83 -46.76
CA LEU A 970 62.39 25.75 -45.68
C LEU A 970 61.27 24.77 -46.05
N TRP A 971 60.74 24.86 -47.27
CA TRP A 971 59.68 24.00 -47.81
C TRP A 971 60.07 22.52 -47.86
N ASN A 972 61.28 22.19 -48.33
CA ASN A 972 61.75 20.81 -48.40
C ASN A 972 62.14 20.24 -47.01
N SER A 973 62.59 21.09 -46.09
CA SER A 973 62.89 20.68 -44.70
C SER A 973 61.61 20.38 -43.93
N LEU A 974 60.54 21.16 -44.13
CA LEU A 974 59.21 20.93 -43.58
C LEU A 974 58.60 19.60 -44.07
N LYS A 975 58.71 19.29 -45.37
CA LYS A 975 58.27 18.00 -45.94
C LYS A 975 58.94 16.78 -45.29
N ARG A 976 60.23 16.85 -44.95
CA ARG A 976 60.95 15.74 -44.28
C ARG A 976 60.53 15.54 -42.83
N LEU A 977 60.06 16.58 -42.16
CA LEU A 977 59.58 16.51 -40.77
C LEU A 977 58.18 15.86 -40.69
N ASN A 978 57.35 16.08 -41.72
CA ASN A 978 56.06 15.42 -41.91
C ASN A 978 56.17 13.88 -42.03
N LEU A 979 57.35 13.36 -42.39
CA LEU A 979 57.64 11.91 -42.43
C LEU A 979 58.10 11.33 -41.08
N LYS A 980 58.48 12.18 -40.11
CA LYS A 980 58.95 11.76 -38.77
C LYS A 980 57.90 11.96 -37.67
N ILE A 981 56.90 12.80 -37.91
CA ILE A 981 55.74 12.97 -37.03
C ILE A 981 54.65 12.05 -37.55
N ASP A 982 54.15 11.14 -36.71
CA ASP A 982 53.11 10.18 -37.05
C ASP A 982 51.75 10.89 -37.19
N PHE A 983 51.55 11.59 -38.32
CA PHE A 983 50.34 12.33 -38.67
C PHE A 983 49.77 11.75 -39.96
N ASP A 984 48.53 11.25 -39.92
CA ASP A 984 47.86 10.71 -41.11
C ASP A 984 47.53 11.87 -42.08
N PRO A 985 48.19 11.95 -43.26
CA PRO A 985 48.00 13.04 -44.20
C PRO A 985 46.65 12.99 -44.93
N HIS A 986 45.90 11.88 -44.82
CA HIS A 986 44.67 11.65 -45.58
C HIS A 986 43.39 12.18 -44.91
N LEU A 987 43.50 12.80 -43.73
CA LEU A 987 42.38 13.39 -42.98
C LEU A 987 42.29 14.91 -43.08
N LEU A 988 42.97 15.53 -44.05
CA LEU A 988 42.82 16.95 -44.37
C LEU A 988 41.64 17.14 -45.34
N PRO A 989 40.61 17.93 -44.99
CA PRO A 989 39.57 18.28 -45.93
C PRO A 989 40.15 19.15 -47.05
N ASN A 990 39.91 18.78 -48.31
CA ASN A 990 40.35 19.54 -49.48
C ASN A 990 39.78 20.98 -49.52
N GLU A 991 38.76 21.29 -48.71
CA GLU A 991 38.05 22.58 -48.74
C GLU A 991 38.82 23.77 -48.16
N LEU A 992 39.95 23.55 -47.48
CA LEU A 992 40.65 24.63 -46.76
C LEU A 992 41.77 25.30 -47.55
N ASN A 993 42.26 24.67 -48.62
CA ASN A 993 43.34 25.21 -49.45
C ASN A 993 44.55 25.70 -48.64
N VAL A 994 44.81 25.06 -47.49
CA VAL A 994 45.98 25.31 -46.63
C VAL A 994 46.67 23.96 -46.43
N SER A 995 47.94 23.88 -46.79
CA SER A 995 48.71 22.64 -46.76
C SER A 995 49.04 22.21 -45.32
N PRO A 996 49.25 20.91 -45.04
CA PRO A 996 49.80 20.46 -43.75
C PRO A 996 51.11 21.16 -43.39
N ASP A 997 51.83 21.64 -44.42
CA ASP A 997 53.10 22.34 -44.32
C ASP A 997 52.93 23.80 -43.85
N GLU A 998 51.80 24.47 -44.17
CA GLU A 998 51.46 25.83 -43.69
C GLU A 998 50.98 25.85 -42.24
N PHE A 999 50.39 24.76 -41.74
CA PHE A 999 49.99 24.63 -40.34
C PHE A 999 51.19 24.62 -39.37
N ASN A 1000 52.30 23.98 -39.76
CA ASN A 1000 53.52 23.97 -38.95
C ASN A 1000 54.17 25.36 -38.84
N LEU A 1001 53.93 26.25 -39.81
CA LEU A 1001 54.39 27.64 -39.78
C LEU A 1001 53.62 28.49 -38.75
N THR A 1002 52.45 28.05 -38.27
CA THR A 1002 51.67 28.78 -37.24
C THR A 1002 52.03 28.38 -35.80
N LEU A 1003 53.05 27.54 -35.59
CA LEU A 1003 53.46 27.02 -34.27
C LEU A 1003 54.87 27.48 -33.86
N PRO A 1004 55.07 28.75 -33.45
CA PRO A 1004 56.37 29.29 -33.03
C PRO A 1004 57.12 28.47 -31.98
N SER A 1005 56.39 27.77 -31.10
CA SER A 1005 56.94 26.93 -30.02
C SER A 1005 57.72 25.70 -30.52
N GLN A 1006 57.45 25.21 -31.74
CA GLN A 1006 58.07 24.02 -32.32
C GLN A 1006 59.24 24.33 -33.28
N TRP A 1007 59.48 25.60 -33.57
CA TRP A 1007 60.52 26.03 -34.52
C TRP A 1007 61.96 25.60 -34.16
N PRO A 1008 62.36 25.40 -32.89
CA PRO A 1008 63.69 24.84 -32.56
C PRO A 1008 63.95 23.46 -33.17
N MET A 1009 62.90 22.66 -33.44
CA MET A 1009 63.03 21.34 -34.08
C MET A 1009 63.34 21.42 -35.59
N LEU A 1010 63.19 22.61 -36.21
CA LEU A 1010 63.50 22.85 -37.63
C LEU A 1010 65.00 23.12 -37.86
N VAL A 1011 65.77 23.45 -36.82
CA VAL A 1011 67.18 23.86 -36.92
C VAL A 1011 68.07 22.71 -37.47
N PRO A 1012 68.06 21.48 -36.92
CA PRO A 1012 68.95 20.41 -37.41
C PRO A 1012 68.73 19.99 -38.88
N PRO A 1013 67.49 19.81 -39.39
CA PRO A 1013 67.29 19.43 -40.79
C PRO A 1013 67.67 20.53 -41.78
N ILE A 1014 67.50 21.81 -41.43
CA ILE A 1014 67.91 22.94 -42.27
C ILE A 1014 69.44 22.98 -42.39
N VAL A 1015 70.15 22.88 -41.26
CA VAL A 1015 71.61 22.85 -41.22
C VAL A 1015 72.14 21.65 -42.02
N THR A 1016 71.52 20.48 -41.86
CA THR A 1016 71.89 19.25 -42.59
C THR A 1016 71.76 19.40 -44.11
N GLU A 1017 70.64 19.94 -44.60
CA GLU A 1017 70.40 20.11 -46.04
C GLU A 1017 71.28 21.21 -46.64
N ALA A 1018 71.46 22.34 -45.94
CA ALA A 1018 72.31 23.43 -46.39
C ALA A 1018 73.79 22.99 -46.48
N TYR A 1019 74.27 22.24 -45.47
CA TYR A 1019 75.61 21.68 -45.47
C TYR A 1019 75.82 20.68 -46.63
N SER A 1020 74.83 19.83 -46.88
CA SER A 1020 74.85 18.88 -48.00
C SER A 1020 74.92 19.56 -49.37
N ARG A 1021 74.19 20.66 -49.55
CA ARG A 1021 74.23 21.46 -50.79
C ARG A 1021 75.56 22.18 -50.98
N ALA A 1022 76.14 22.70 -49.90
CA ALA A 1022 77.46 23.33 -49.95
C ALA A 1022 78.55 22.31 -50.35
N ALA A 1023 78.50 21.09 -49.81
CA ALA A 1023 79.36 19.98 -50.23
C ALA A 1023 79.18 19.65 -51.73
N LYS A 1024 77.92 19.61 -52.17
CA LYS A 1024 77.59 19.35 -53.59
C LYS A 1024 78.12 20.44 -54.53
N ALA A 1025 78.09 21.71 -54.14
CA ALA A 1025 78.68 22.81 -54.92
C ALA A 1025 80.21 22.60 -55.10
N LEU A 1026 80.87 22.09 -54.07
CA LEU A 1026 82.27 21.66 -54.12
C LEU A 1026 82.48 20.32 -54.86
N GLY A 1027 81.42 19.64 -55.28
CA GLY A 1027 81.49 18.38 -56.04
C GLY A 1027 81.86 17.19 -55.16
N MET A 1028 81.54 17.26 -53.87
CA MET A 1028 81.82 16.22 -52.87
C MET A 1028 80.60 15.95 -51.98
N ASP A 1029 80.62 14.85 -51.24
CA ASP A 1029 79.63 14.53 -50.22
C ASP A 1029 79.93 15.25 -48.88
N PRO A 1030 78.96 15.32 -47.95
CA PRO A 1030 79.13 16.03 -46.67
C PRO A 1030 80.30 15.54 -45.82
N ASP A 1031 80.64 14.24 -45.86
CA ASP A 1031 81.71 13.64 -45.07
C ASP A 1031 83.10 13.97 -45.64
N ARG A 1032 83.20 14.06 -46.97
CA ARG A 1032 84.40 14.62 -47.62
C ARG A 1032 84.57 16.11 -47.33
N LEU A 1033 83.48 16.89 -47.30
CA LEU A 1033 83.54 18.29 -46.87
C LEU A 1033 83.94 18.41 -45.39
N SER A 1034 83.48 17.48 -44.55
CA SER A 1034 83.81 17.45 -43.12
C SER A 1034 85.31 17.23 -42.91
N THR A 1035 85.93 16.40 -43.76
CA THR A 1035 87.38 16.18 -43.77
C THR A 1035 88.16 17.44 -44.16
N LEU A 1036 87.62 18.24 -45.09
CA LEU A 1036 88.24 19.52 -45.51
C LEU A 1036 88.11 20.62 -44.45
N LEU A 1037 87.03 20.60 -43.66
CA LEU A 1037 86.76 21.56 -42.59
C LEU A 1037 87.37 21.14 -41.24
N GLU A 1038 87.92 19.92 -41.15
CA GLU A 1038 88.41 19.30 -39.91
C GLU A 1038 87.36 19.25 -38.78
N GLU A 1039 86.07 19.25 -39.12
CA GLU A 1039 84.95 19.12 -38.18
C GLU A 1039 84.03 17.95 -38.62
N PRO A 1040 83.62 17.05 -37.72
CA PRO A 1040 82.71 15.95 -38.08
C PRO A 1040 81.35 16.44 -38.58
N THR A 1041 80.78 15.73 -39.57
CA THR A 1041 79.45 16.02 -40.14
C THR A 1041 78.38 16.16 -39.06
N GLU A 1042 78.35 15.28 -38.06
CA GLU A 1042 77.38 15.32 -36.95
C GLU A 1042 77.53 16.58 -36.07
N VAL A 1043 78.76 17.06 -35.89
CA VAL A 1043 79.03 18.27 -35.10
C VAL A 1043 78.51 19.48 -35.84
N ILE A 1044 78.75 19.57 -37.15
CA ILE A 1044 78.23 20.65 -38.00
C ILE A 1044 76.69 20.60 -38.06
N GLN A 1045 76.09 19.42 -38.21
CA GLN A 1045 74.64 19.22 -38.26
C GLN A 1045 73.91 19.58 -36.95
N ASN A 1046 74.63 19.57 -35.83
CA ASN A 1046 74.11 19.94 -34.52
C ASN A 1046 74.41 21.40 -34.11
N LYS A 1047 75.05 22.20 -34.98
CA LYS A 1047 75.27 23.63 -34.69
C LYS A 1047 73.96 24.41 -34.73
N SER A 1048 73.89 25.49 -33.96
CA SER A 1048 72.81 26.46 -34.12
C SER A 1048 72.87 27.09 -35.52
N LEU A 1049 71.75 27.60 -36.03
CA LEU A 1049 71.73 28.27 -37.33
C LEU A 1049 72.72 29.44 -37.42
N LYS A 1050 72.89 30.18 -36.32
CA LYS A 1050 73.84 31.29 -36.24
C LYS A 1050 75.28 30.80 -36.37
N ASP A 1051 75.62 29.73 -35.66
CA ASP A 1051 76.98 29.17 -35.68
C ASP A 1051 77.26 28.47 -37.02
N PHE A 1052 76.26 27.79 -37.59
CA PHE A 1052 76.38 27.19 -38.91
C PHE A 1052 76.57 28.25 -40.02
N HIS A 1053 75.85 29.37 -39.95
CA HIS A 1053 76.02 30.46 -40.91
C HIS A 1053 77.45 31.03 -40.87
N ALA A 1054 78.04 31.17 -39.68
CA ALA A 1054 79.43 31.60 -39.54
C ALA A 1054 80.40 30.58 -40.18
N VAL A 1055 80.18 29.27 -39.99
CA VAL A 1055 80.98 28.21 -40.65
C VAL A 1055 80.83 28.28 -42.17
N LEU A 1056 79.60 28.48 -42.66
CA LEU A 1056 79.32 28.59 -44.09
C LEU A 1056 80.05 29.79 -44.71
N GLU A 1057 79.92 30.98 -44.14
CA GLU A 1057 80.55 32.20 -44.69
C GLU A 1057 82.07 32.20 -44.55
N GLN A 1058 82.60 31.80 -43.40
CA GLN A 1058 84.03 31.97 -43.10
C GLN A 1058 84.89 30.80 -43.57
N SER A 1059 84.33 29.59 -43.61
CA SER A 1059 85.10 28.37 -43.87
C SER A 1059 84.73 27.69 -45.18
N ILE A 1060 83.44 27.62 -45.54
CA ILE A 1060 83.00 26.88 -46.74
C ILE A 1060 82.99 27.78 -47.99
N GLN A 1061 82.48 29.00 -47.89
CA GLN A 1061 82.36 29.93 -49.01
C GLN A 1061 83.70 30.22 -49.71
N PRO A 1062 84.83 30.44 -49.00
CA PRO A 1062 86.13 30.63 -49.66
C PRO A 1062 86.56 29.45 -50.55
N PHE A 1063 86.20 28.21 -50.19
CA PHE A 1063 86.48 27.03 -51.02
C PHE A 1063 85.62 27.01 -52.29
N ILE A 1064 84.34 27.38 -52.18
CA ILE A 1064 83.42 27.45 -53.33
C ILE A 1064 83.89 28.53 -54.31
N ASP A 1065 84.26 29.69 -53.79
CA ASP A 1065 84.77 30.81 -54.58
C ASP A 1065 86.09 30.43 -55.28
N ALA A 1066 87.00 29.77 -54.57
CA ALA A 1066 88.27 29.29 -55.13
C ALA A 1066 88.09 28.26 -56.24
N LYS A 1067 87.19 27.28 -56.04
CA LYS A 1067 86.85 26.28 -57.06
C LYS A 1067 86.27 26.95 -58.30
N THR A 1068 85.33 27.88 -58.10
CA THR A 1068 84.69 28.64 -59.18
C THR A 1068 85.74 29.43 -59.95
N ALA A 1069 86.56 30.22 -59.24
CA ALA A 1069 87.66 31.00 -59.82
C ALA A 1069 88.62 30.15 -60.66
N LEU A 1070 89.01 28.96 -60.19
CA LEU A 1070 89.88 28.04 -60.94
C LEU A 1070 89.22 27.45 -62.20
N THR A 1071 87.91 27.20 -62.15
CA THR A 1071 87.16 26.62 -63.28
C THR A 1071 86.83 27.64 -64.38
N SER A 1072 86.37 28.82 -64.00
CA SER A 1072 85.69 29.75 -64.91
C SER A 1072 86.47 31.03 -65.19
N SER A 1073 87.42 31.43 -64.34
CA SER A 1073 88.19 32.65 -64.53
C SER A 1073 89.48 32.35 -65.29
N SER A 1074 89.80 33.21 -66.26
CA SER A 1074 91.05 33.10 -67.02
C SER A 1074 92.26 33.49 -66.18
N LEU A 1075 93.43 32.95 -66.53
CA LEU A 1075 94.69 33.16 -65.80
C LEU A 1075 95.03 34.66 -65.68
N ILE A 1076 94.74 35.45 -66.71
CA ILE A 1076 94.97 36.91 -66.71
C ILE A 1076 94.05 37.64 -65.72
N VAL A 1077 92.80 37.20 -65.59
CA VAL A 1077 91.83 37.79 -64.66
C VAL A 1077 92.25 37.47 -63.22
N LEU A 1078 92.68 36.25 -62.96
CA LEU A 1078 93.17 35.83 -61.64
C LEU A 1078 94.47 36.55 -61.25
N ALA A 1079 95.43 36.65 -62.18
CA ALA A 1079 96.67 37.40 -61.97
C ALA A 1079 96.39 38.89 -61.68
N THR A 1080 95.47 39.50 -62.42
CA THR A 1080 95.06 40.90 -62.19
C THR A 1080 94.40 41.08 -60.83
N ALA A 1081 93.48 40.19 -60.45
CA ALA A 1081 92.81 40.22 -59.15
C ALA A 1081 93.81 40.14 -57.97
N LYS A 1082 94.92 39.43 -58.15
CA LYS A 1082 96.00 39.27 -57.16
C LYS A 1082 97.16 40.26 -57.32
N ARG A 1083 97.05 41.21 -58.27
CA ARG A 1083 98.07 42.21 -58.59
C ARG A 1083 99.42 41.59 -58.96
N THR A 1084 99.40 40.43 -59.60
CA THR A 1084 100.58 39.71 -60.08
C THR A 1084 100.65 39.81 -61.60
N ASN A 1085 101.85 39.95 -62.16
CA ASN A 1085 102.02 39.99 -63.62
C ASN A 1085 102.16 38.57 -64.17
N LEU A 1086 101.52 38.26 -65.29
CA LEU A 1086 101.53 36.93 -65.91
C LEU A 1086 102.95 36.46 -66.24
N SER A 1087 103.86 37.39 -66.55
CA SER A 1087 105.27 37.08 -66.81
C SER A 1087 106.04 36.64 -65.56
N ALA A 1088 105.63 37.06 -64.37
CA ALA A 1088 106.27 36.63 -63.12
C ALA A 1088 105.96 35.17 -62.78
N LEU A 1089 104.87 34.62 -63.34
CA LEU A 1089 104.41 33.25 -63.11
C LEU A 1089 105.03 32.24 -64.09
N GLN A 1090 105.91 32.68 -65.00
CA GLN A 1090 106.47 31.86 -66.08
C GLN A 1090 107.27 30.66 -65.56
N ASN A 1091 108.17 30.91 -64.62
CA ASN A 1091 109.09 29.90 -64.08
C ASN A 1091 108.53 29.19 -62.84
N GLU A 1092 107.34 29.57 -62.41
CA GLU A 1092 106.67 28.97 -61.26
C GLU A 1092 105.99 27.66 -61.68
N SER A 1093 106.00 26.66 -60.79
CA SER A 1093 105.23 25.45 -61.04
C SER A 1093 103.75 25.76 -61.03
N ILE A 1094 102.91 24.93 -61.66
CA ILE A 1094 101.45 25.16 -61.64
C ILE A 1094 100.89 25.18 -60.22
N PHE A 1095 101.53 24.49 -59.27
CA PHE A 1095 101.13 24.55 -57.86
C PHE A 1095 101.46 25.90 -57.23
N ASP A 1096 102.66 26.41 -57.48
CA ASP A 1096 103.09 27.72 -56.97
C ASP A 1096 102.25 28.85 -57.60
N VAL A 1097 101.79 28.66 -58.85
CA VAL A 1097 100.84 29.57 -59.50
C VAL A 1097 99.45 29.50 -58.85
N ILE A 1098 98.96 28.31 -58.50
CA ILE A 1098 97.69 28.17 -57.76
C ILE A 1098 97.80 28.84 -56.39
N ASP A 1099 98.88 28.59 -55.64
CA ASP A 1099 99.11 29.18 -54.31
C ASP A 1099 99.24 30.72 -54.38
N SER A 1100 99.87 31.23 -55.44
CA SER A 1100 100.04 32.68 -55.62
C SER A 1100 98.74 33.36 -56.06
N LEU A 1101 97.89 32.69 -56.83
CA LEU A 1101 96.71 33.29 -57.47
C LEU A 1101 95.39 33.01 -56.77
N ILE A 1102 95.30 31.97 -55.95
CA ILE A 1102 94.08 31.58 -55.25
C ILE A 1102 94.26 31.80 -53.75
N SER A 1103 93.24 32.31 -53.07
CA SER A 1103 93.29 32.57 -51.61
C SER A 1103 93.22 31.30 -50.74
N VAL A 1104 93.19 30.13 -51.36
CA VAL A 1104 93.06 28.83 -50.70
C VAL A 1104 94.33 28.02 -50.99
N PRO A 1105 94.97 27.42 -49.97
CA PRO A 1105 96.18 26.64 -50.17
C PRO A 1105 96.00 25.53 -51.20
N VAL A 1106 97.03 25.30 -52.02
CA VAL A 1106 97.00 24.31 -53.10
C VAL A 1106 96.69 22.91 -52.58
N GLN A 1107 97.05 22.57 -51.35
CA GLN A 1107 96.70 21.29 -50.72
C GLN A 1107 95.18 21.11 -50.63
N ASN A 1108 94.45 22.15 -50.22
CA ASN A 1108 92.99 22.14 -50.15
C ASN A 1108 92.38 22.14 -51.56
N ILE A 1109 93.00 22.84 -52.52
CA ILE A 1109 92.61 22.76 -53.94
C ILE A 1109 92.78 21.35 -54.50
N THR A 1110 93.90 20.68 -54.20
CA THR A 1110 94.15 19.30 -54.64
C THR A 1110 93.12 18.33 -54.06
N PHE A 1111 92.67 18.58 -52.83
CA PHE A 1111 91.60 17.82 -52.18
C PHE A 1111 90.23 18.09 -52.83
N ILE A 1112 89.90 19.35 -53.13
CA ILE A 1112 88.66 19.76 -53.81
C ILE A 1112 88.53 19.11 -55.19
N PHE A 1113 89.60 19.12 -56.00
CA PHE A 1113 89.59 18.53 -57.35
C PHE A 1113 90.00 17.04 -57.41
N ASN A 1114 90.32 16.44 -56.26
CA ASN A 1114 90.68 15.02 -56.13
C ASN A 1114 91.86 14.57 -57.02
N TRP A 1115 92.96 15.34 -57.02
CA TRP A 1115 94.16 14.98 -57.78
C TRP A 1115 95.00 13.91 -57.06
N MET A 1116 95.35 12.82 -57.77
CA MET A 1116 96.20 11.74 -57.24
C MET A 1116 97.66 12.17 -57.05
N ALA A 1117 98.41 11.53 -56.15
CA ALA A 1117 99.83 11.86 -55.87
C ALA A 1117 100.72 11.94 -57.12
N GLN A 1118 100.50 11.05 -58.10
CA GLN A 1118 101.20 11.10 -59.40
C GLN A 1118 100.84 12.34 -60.23
N GLN A 1119 99.57 12.76 -60.18
CA GLN A 1119 99.09 13.98 -60.87
C GLN A 1119 99.65 15.23 -60.18
N GLN A 1120 99.67 15.25 -58.85
CA GLN A 1120 100.27 16.34 -58.07
C GLN A 1120 101.77 16.49 -58.36
N ALA A 1121 102.52 15.38 -58.38
CA ALA A 1121 103.94 15.38 -58.71
C ALA A 1121 104.21 15.89 -60.15
N LYS A 1122 103.34 15.53 -61.10
CA LYS A 1122 103.41 16.10 -62.46
C LYS A 1122 103.18 17.60 -62.45
N LEU A 1123 102.08 18.07 -61.85
CA LEU A 1123 101.73 19.50 -61.84
C LEU A 1123 102.74 20.37 -61.09
N LYS A 1124 103.45 19.80 -60.10
CA LYS A 1124 104.54 20.48 -59.39
C LYS A 1124 105.84 20.56 -60.19
N ASN A 1125 106.06 19.63 -61.13
CA ASN A 1125 107.30 19.58 -61.92
C ASN A 1125 107.22 20.36 -63.23
N TYR A 1126 106.04 20.83 -63.63
CA TYR A 1126 105.83 21.62 -64.85
C TYR A 1126 105.53 23.07 -64.50
N THR A 1127 106.23 23.97 -65.17
CA THR A 1127 106.05 25.42 -65.08
C THR A 1127 105.08 25.94 -66.15
N VAL A 1128 104.63 27.19 -66.01
CA VAL A 1128 103.81 27.84 -67.07
C VAL A 1128 104.60 27.99 -68.37
N ASP A 1129 105.92 28.14 -68.30
CA ASP A 1129 106.80 28.22 -69.48
C ASP A 1129 106.93 26.88 -70.21
N ASP A 1130 106.97 25.76 -69.47
CA ASP A 1130 106.91 24.42 -70.09
C ASP A 1130 105.62 24.27 -70.91
N MET A 1131 104.51 24.78 -70.39
CA MET A 1131 103.22 24.78 -71.07
C MET A 1131 103.19 25.66 -72.31
N ALA A 1132 103.79 26.84 -72.26
CA ALA A 1132 103.95 27.73 -73.40
C ALA A 1132 104.75 27.05 -74.52
N TYR A 1133 105.83 26.35 -74.14
CA TYR A 1133 106.66 25.58 -75.06
C TYR A 1133 105.89 24.45 -75.74
N TYR A 1134 105.13 23.63 -75.00
CA TYR A 1134 104.41 22.48 -75.57
C TYR A 1134 103.13 22.84 -76.33
N ARG A 1135 102.43 23.94 -75.98
CA ARG A 1135 101.29 24.44 -76.76
C ARG A 1135 101.67 25.25 -78.01
N GLY A 1136 102.96 25.62 -78.15
CA GLY A 1136 103.44 26.45 -79.27
C GLY A 1136 102.82 27.86 -79.31
N GLY A 1137 102.32 28.36 -78.17
CA GLY A 1137 101.65 29.65 -78.06
C GLY A 1137 102.37 30.59 -77.08
N GLY A 1138 102.39 31.90 -77.38
CA GLY A 1138 102.94 32.90 -76.45
C GLY A 1138 102.05 33.09 -75.21
N LEU A 1139 102.59 33.73 -74.16
CA LEU A 1139 101.91 33.91 -72.86
C LEU A 1139 100.50 34.50 -72.92
N ARG A 1140 100.19 35.35 -73.92
CA ARG A 1140 98.82 35.87 -74.10
C ARG A 1140 97.80 34.76 -74.40
N GLY A 1141 98.20 33.68 -75.08
CA GLY A 1141 97.33 32.55 -75.39
C GLY A 1141 96.99 31.71 -74.15
N LEU A 1142 97.95 31.55 -73.24
CA LEU A 1142 97.72 30.91 -71.94
C LEU A 1142 96.93 31.81 -70.96
N GLY A 1143 97.10 33.13 -71.06
CA GLY A 1143 96.39 34.10 -70.23
C GLY A 1143 94.86 34.05 -70.33
N ASN A 1144 94.32 33.59 -71.45
CA ASN A 1144 92.87 33.49 -71.70
C ASN A 1144 92.26 32.15 -71.25
N GLU A 1145 93.09 31.20 -70.83
CA GLU A 1145 92.65 29.88 -70.37
C GLU A 1145 92.49 29.88 -68.85
N SER A 1146 91.57 29.08 -68.32
CA SER A 1146 91.46 28.93 -66.88
C SER A 1146 92.60 28.07 -66.34
N LEU A 1147 92.98 28.30 -65.08
CA LEU A 1147 94.01 27.52 -64.38
C LEU A 1147 93.71 26.01 -64.44
N LEU A 1148 92.44 25.63 -64.31
CA LEU A 1148 92.03 24.24 -64.42
C LEU A 1148 92.16 23.69 -65.84
N ALA A 1149 91.93 24.48 -66.89
CA ALA A 1149 92.15 24.05 -68.27
C ALA A 1149 93.63 23.76 -68.53
N LEU A 1150 94.52 24.57 -67.93
CA LEU A 1150 95.98 24.35 -67.98
C LEU A 1150 96.38 23.07 -67.22
N VAL A 1151 95.87 22.90 -66.00
CA VAL A 1151 96.09 21.68 -65.21
C VAL A 1151 95.62 20.44 -66.00
N ASN A 1152 94.41 20.47 -66.54
CA ASN A 1152 93.85 19.35 -67.30
C ASN A 1152 94.67 19.01 -68.55
N PHE A 1153 95.24 20.03 -69.21
CA PHE A 1153 96.13 19.81 -70.33
C PHE A 1153 97.42 19.08 -69.89
N ILE A 1154 98.08 19.49 -68.80
CA ILE A 1154 99.28 18.79 -68.27
C ILE A 1154 98.97 17.35 -67.86
N LEU A 1155 97.79 17.14 -67.28
CA LEU A 1155 97.40 15.82 -66.83
C LEU A 1155 97.04 14.89 -67.99
N ARG A 1156 96.49 15.42 -69.09
CA ARG A 1156 96.14 14.64 -70.30
C ARG A 1156 97.34 14.40 -71.21
N GLU A 1157 98.19 15.39 -71.39
CA GLU A 1157 99.34 15.30 -72.29
C GLU A 1157 100.53 14.64 -71.58
N THR A 1158 101.18 13.70 -72.27
CA THR A 1158 102.36 13.02 -71.71
C THR A 1158 103.61 13.86 -71.99
N LEU A 1159 103.74 14.98 -71.28
CA LEU A 1159 104.91 15.84 -71.39
C LEU A 1159 106.13 15.10 -70.80
N LEU A 1160 107.27 15.14 -71.51
CA LEU A 1160 108.55 14.55 -71.07
C LEU A 1160 109.44 15.69 -70.50
N PRO A 1161 110.11 15.52 -69.35
CA PRO A 1161 110.97 16.56 -68.79
C PRO A 1161 112.11 16.94 -69.75
N ARG A 1162 112.43 18.24 -69.82
CA ARG A 1162 113.51 18.79 -70.65
C ARG A 1162 114.88 18.33 -70.09
N THR A 1163 115.56 17.37 -70.72
CA THR A 1163 116.91 16.93 -70.32
C THR A 1163 118.03 17.69 -71.05
N VAL A 1164 119.02 18.14 -70.26
CA VAL A 1164 120.31 18.73 -70.64
C VAL A 1164 121.27 17.65 -71.19
N SER A 1165 122.16 18.06 -72.10
CA SER A 1165 123.14 17.34 -72.95
C SER A 1165 123.71 15.95 -72.51
N PRO A 1166 124.05 15.07 -73.48
CA PRO A 1166 124.36 13.65 -73.23
C PRO A 1166 125.77 13.40 -72.63
N PRO A 1167 125.95 12.33 -71.83
CA PRO A 1167 127.24 11.97 -71.24
C PRO A 1167 128.14 11.19 -72.21
N THR A 1168 129.44 11.45 -72.09
CA THR A 1168 130.56 10.80 -72.78
C THR A 1168 130.63 9.29 -72.49
N LEU A 1169 130.92 8.46 -73.50
CA LEU A 1169 131.07 7.00 -73.32
C LEU A 1169 132.30 6.65 -72.45
N PRO A 1170 132.22 5.58 -71.61
CA PRO A 1170 133.24 5.24 -70.64
C PRO A 1170 134.53 4.62 -71.26
N PRO A 1171 135.70 4.76 -70.61
CA PRO A 1171 136.99 4.22 -71.07
C PRO A 1171 137.05 2.67 -71.03
N CYS A 1172 137.84 2.06 -71.94
CA CYS A 1172 138.10 0.61 -71.96
C CYS A 1172 138.75 0.13 -70.65
N LYS A 1173 138.32 -1.03 -70.12
CA LYS A 1173 138.90 -1.65 -68.91
C LYS A 1173 140.38 -2.03 -69.11
N ARG A 1174 141.18 -1.92 -68.05
CA ARG A 1174 142.61 -2.27 -67.97
C ARG A 1174 142.86 -3.66 -68.57
N GLY A 1175 143.73 -3.75 -69.59
CA GLY A 1175 144.05 -4.98 -70.33
C GLY A 1175 143.46 -5.09 -71.74
N SER A 1176 142.70 -4.09 -72.22
CA SER A 1176 142.20 -4.03 -73.61
C SER A 1176 142.40 -2.64 -74.21
N SER A 1177 142.89 -2.57 -75.46
CA SER A 1177 143.11 -1.32 -76.20
C SER A 1177 142.05 -1.11 -77.28
N ARG A 1178 141.75 0.16 -77.59
CA ARG A 1178 140.86 0.59 -78.68
C ARG A 1178 141.72 1.10 -79.84
N LEU A 1179 141.51 0.56 -81.05
CA LEU A 1179 142.31 0.86 -82.25
C LEU A 1179 141.75 2.04 -83.09
N SER A 1180 140.49 2.48 -82.89
CA SER A 1180 139.94 3.75 -83.42
C SER A 1180 138.64 4.16 -82.70
N ASN A 1181 138.19 5.40 -82.90
CA ASN A 1181 137.07 6.04 -82.18
C ASN A 1181 135.70 5.36 -82.37
N ASP A 1182 135.56 4.46 -83.35
CA ASP A 1182 134.28 3.78 -83.64
C ASP A 1182 134.33 2.25 -83.41
N ALA A 1183 135.44 1.69 -82.92
CA ALA A 1183 135.61 0.24 -82.72
C ALA A 1183 135.33 -0.22 -81.27
N LYS A 1184 134.91 -1.48 -81.04
CA LYS A 1184 134.78 -2.10 -79.69
C LYS A 1184 136.16 -2.47 -79.11
N CYS A 1185 136.34 -2.40 -77.78
CA CYS A 1185 137.59 -2.82 -77.11
C CYS A 1185 137.82 -4.34 -77.32
N THR A 1186 139.07 -4.78 -77.58
CA THR A 1186 139.42 -6.21 -77.76
C THR A 1186 140.61 -6.63 -76.87
N GLY A 1187 140.50 -7.82 -76.23
CA GLY A 1187 141.48 -8.45 -75.32
C GLY A 1187 140.79 -9.32 -74.26
N ASN A 1188 141.37 -10.48 -73.89
CA ASN A 1188 140.77 -11.45 -72.95
C ASN A 1188 141.43 -11.42 -71.53
N PRO A 1189 140.68 -11.77 -70.46
CA PRO A 1189 140.89 -11.31 -69.08
C PRO A 1189 141.71 -12.26 -68.20
N VAL A 1190 142.23 -11.75 -67.08
CA VAL A 1190 142.77 -12.59 -65.99
C VAL A 1190 142.05 -12.29 -64.68
N PHE A 1191 141.55 -13.36 -64.07
CA PHE A 1191 140.87 -13.49 -62.77
C PHE A 1191 141.77 -13.11 -61.58
N TYR A 1192 141.19 -12.56 -60.50
CA TYR A 1192 140.94 -13.31 -59.25
C TYR A 1192 140.23 -12.46 -58.17
N PHE A 1193 139.28 -13.14 -57.51
CA PHE A 1193 138.65 -12.97 -56.18
C PHE A 1193 139.59 -12.42 -55.06
N ASN A 1194 139.17 -11.86 -53.91
CA ASN A 1194 137.98 -12.10 -53.08
C ASN A 1194 137.87 -11.09 -51.91
N PHE A 1195 136.63 -10.98 -51.38
CA PHE A 1195 136.22 -10.76 -49.96
C PHE A 1195 136.61 -9.46 -49.20
N PHE A 1196 135.81 -8.90 -48.28
CA PHE A 1196 134.62 -9.37 -47.53
C PHE A 1196 133.84 -8.18 -46.91
N LYS A 1197 132.51 -8.36 -46.85
CA LYS A 1197 131.60 -8.14 -45.69
C LYS A 1197 131.01 -6.74 -45.36
N GLN A 1198 129.66 -6.76 -45.36
CA GLN A 1198 128.69 -6.24 -44.35
C GLN A 1198 128.69 -4.72 -44.11
N ASN A 1199 127.55 -4.03 -43.90
CA ASN A 1199 126.23 -4.40 -43.42
C ASN A 1199 125.27 -3.21 -43.64
N THR A 1200 123.95 -3.46 -43.70
CA THR A 1200 122.79 -2.66 -43.20
C THR A 1200 122.92 -1.13 -43.04
N ILE A 1201 121.97 -0.29 -43.45
CA ILE A 1201 120.49 -0.32 -43.37
C ILE A 1201 119.92 0.35 -44.63
#